data_AF-A0ABD2IJ61-F1
#
_entry.id   AF-A0ABD2IJ61-F1
#
_cell.length_a   1.000
_cell.length_b   1.000
_cell.length_c   1.000
_cell.angle_alpha   90.00
_cell.angle_beta   90.00
_cell.angle_gamma   90.00
#
_symmetry.space_group_name_H-M   'P 1'
#
loop_
_entity.id
_entity.type
_entity.pdbx_description
1 polymer ?
#
loop_
_entity_poly.entity_id
_entity_poly.type
_entity_poly.pdbx_seq_one_letter_code
_entity_poly.pdbx_strand_id
1 'polypeptide(L)'
;MTLGTPLSWPRIVEYLQYIKAHGIDQFIALYHRVKGRERDHLRWGDEIEYTIVKFDDEHKKVRVSLRAKDLLDALNLSPWRPEFAAYMVKGTPGTPYDDLMSYFNIVAYSMRLRYKSMCKLLRPNESLMSISFPALGAPDFTDPPAMPRPTHPDSVGRSVFYPDEAIYNGHPRFHNLVRNIRGRRGEKVAINVPIFRDQNTPSPFIETFEDAEASRAALPDHIYMDHMGFGMGLCCLQMTFHAVNEMEARWLYDQLTPITPIMVALSAATPIFRSYLSDVDSRWPIISASVDDRTPFERGLASSASDGYSKFNAIPKSRYDSTDCYIYPCSTQYNDIQLQYDEQLYQRLIAGRVDEHLARHIAHMFIRDPLHVCEERIEQDDQKSTEHFETIQSSNWMNMRFKPPPPDDPNIGWRVEFRPTEVQLTHFENAAYCCFLVLLTRMIVSNRLTFLIPISLVTENMQRAVRRDAISTQKLHFRKTLAHCWHTPDGKPCPEGHPPAEPEPEPYGNNVAEMSIDEIVNGNTDFPGLVPLMLQFLNSADVDVDTRCTVNQYLSFIQKRARGEIWTTAKWMREFVHHHSTYKKDSHVPDECIYDMMKTMDKISHGEHYEMLSCFKPKTERTELIRLLLAANPKRWICNDIMYDLFRFFDHAKLGLKLALISPRFNALVNKHFNGKSELTIWRSIEIRKEIEKRQATLFVRIGGANYKKFPLSDHLLHNKICFKDLHIEYIDHSVITFLRANQQIWDKGTTLQLDIEENFIIWHAFALRIWPMFAPNIRQLSFFDGHHLDCLRRHISQSILSDLNINSINSGRIFPDSIADDGPNATARQALSKWLHTPRSDRQPKQLTCCDSSEPPNINWITILREEFLRATTPSANYIIRFGYFEATPIEPFELMNERTKEMLTLTTEVNRCIVKRCQIGETIQWDDENSDNLSKIVFELNGNYIGQLSSPPAAGQMNEKVPLEINAGPSGQQKKK
;
A
#
# COMPACT_ATOMS: atom_id res chain seq x y z
N MET A 1 -7.43 -1.10 -22.01
CA MET A 1 -7.41 -1.79 -23.31
C MET A 1 -8.15 -0.91 -24.28
N THR A 2 -7.55 -0.55 -25.40
CA THR A 2 -8.17 0.31 -26.40
C THR A 2 -9.21 -0.47 -27.18
N LEU A 3 -10.44 0.05 -27.27
CA LEU A 3 -11.48 -0.50 -28.14
C LEU A 3 -11.25 -0.01 -29.58
N GLY A 4 -11.49 -0.89 -30.56
CA GLY A 4 -11.35 -0.60 -31.99
C GLY A 4 -11.66 -1.85 -32.81
N THR A 5 -11.62 -1.74 -34.14
CA THR A 5 -11.92 -2.83 -35.07
C THR A 5 -10.67 -3.68 -35.29
N PRO A 6 -10.58 -4.90 -34.72
CA PRO A 6 -9.36 -5.69 -34.80
C PRO A 6 -9.14 -6.25 -36.22
N LEU A 7 -7.92 -6.12 -36.73
CA LEU A 7 -7.52 -6.70 -38.00
C LEU A 7 -7.29 -8.21 -37.91
N SER A 8 -7.72 -8.93 -38.95
CA SER A 8 -7.36 -10.33 -39.18
C SER A 8 -5.90 -10.45 -39.66
N TRP A 9 -5.30 -11.63 -39.48
CA TRP A 9 -3.92 -11.88 -39.89
C TRP A 9 -3.61 -11.47 -41.35
N PRO A 10 -4.40 -11.87 -42.37
CA PRO A 10 -4.13 -11.45 -43.76
C PRO A 10 -4.10 -9.93 -43.95
N ARG A 11 -4.92 -9.18 -43.19
CA ARG A 11 -4.94 -7.72 -43.24
C ARG A 11 -3.73 -7.11 -42.51
N ILE A 12 -3.29 -7.72 -41.41
CA ILE A 12 -2.07 -7.29 -40.70
C ILE A 12 -0.83 -7.44 -41.59
N VAL A 13 -0.76 -8.51 -42.40
CA VAL A 13 0.38 -8.78 -43.31
C VAL A 13 0.70 -7.58 -44.20
N GLU A 14 -0.34 -6.87 -44.70
CA GLU A 14 -0.20 -5.67 -45.54
C GLU A 14 0.58 -4.53 -44.86
N TYR A 15 0.59 -4.48 -43.52
CA TYR A 15 1.17 -3.41 -42.72
C TYR A 15 2.35 -3.84 -41.85
N LEU A 16 2.85 -5.08 -41.94
CA LEU A 16 3.88 -5.61 -41.04
C LEU A 16 5.15 -4.73 -41.01
N GLN A 17 5.69 -4.39 -42.18
CA GLN A 17 6.91 -3.56 -42.28
C GLN A 17 6.65 -2.17 -41.69
N TYR A 18 5.50 -1.57 -42.00
CA TYR A 18 5.11 -0.27 -41.50
C TYR A 18 5.01 -0.26 -39.96
N ILE A 19 4.24 -1.20 -39.39
CA ILE A 19 4.01 -1.28 -37.94
C ILE A 19 5.33 -1.53 -37.19
N LYS A 20 6.20 -2.41 -37.69
CA LYS A 20 7.51 -2.65 -37.07
C LYS A 20 8.42 -1.42 -37.15
N ALA A 21 8.50 -0.76 -38.30
CA ALA A 21 9.29 0.45 -38.49
C ALA A 21 8.84 1.59 -37.56
N HIS A 22 7.54 1.88 -37.54
CA HIS A 22 6.96 2.91 -36.69
C HIS A 22 7.00 2.53 -35.20
N GLY A 23 6.85 1.25 -34.85
CA GLY A 23 7.05 0.78 -33.49
C GLY A 23 8.47 1.04 -32.95
N ILE A 24 9.49 0.92 -33.80
CA ILE A 24 10.87 1.31 -33.44
C ILE A 24 10.98 2.83 -33.25
N ASP A 25 10.38 3.64 -34.12
CA ASP A 25 10.38 5.10 -33.95
C ASP A 25 9.68 5.56 -32.68
N GLN A 26 8.55 4.96 -32.37
CA GLN A 26 7.79 5.18 -31.13
C GLN A 26 8.65 4.87 -29.90
N PHE A 27 9.36 3.74 -29.92
CA PHE A 27 10.29 3.39 -28.86
C PHE A 27 11.43 4.40 -28.74
N ILE A 28 12.06 4.81 -29.84
CA ILE A 28 13.15 5.80 -29.82
C ILE A 28 12.64 7.14 -29.24
N ALA A 29 11.47 7.61 -29.70
CA ALA A 29 10.85 8.84 -29.22
C ALA A 29 10.52 8.78 -27.72
N LEU A 30 9.96 7.65 -27.26
CA LEU A 30 9.71 7.39 -25.84
C LEU A 30 11.01 7.37 -25.04
N TYR A 31 12.00 6.61 -25.50
CA TYR A 31 13.30 6.45 -24.85
C TYR A 31 13.96 7.80 -24.60
N HIS A 32 14.07 8.68 -25.61
CA HIS A 32 14.68 10.01 -25.39
C HIS A 32 13.88 10.91 -24.47
N ARG A 33 12.56 10.75 -24.40
CA ARG A 33 11.73 11.51 -23.47
C ARG A 33 11.99 11.13 -22.01
N VAL A 34 12.30 9.86 -21.75
CA VAL A 34 12.29 9.32 -20.37
C VAL A 34 13.61 8.67 -19.91
N LYS A 35 14.62 8.54 -20.77
CA LYS A 35 15.92 7.95 -20.42
C LYS A 35 16.68 8.73 -19.33
N GLY A 36 16.51 10.05 -19.30
CA GLY A 36 17.15 10.93 -18.31
C GLY A 36 16.40 10.99 -16.97
N ARG A 37 15.37 10.16 -16.79
CA ARG A 37 14.59 10.11 -15.55
C ARG A 37 15.41 9.46 -14.44
N GLU A 38 15.52 10.15 -13.31
CA GLU A 38 16.22 9.71 -12.11
C GLU A 38 15.36 9.94 -10.86
N ARG A 39 15.79 9.34 -9.74
CA ARG A 39 15.23 9.55 -8.39
C ARG A 39 13.77 9.14 -8.26
N ASP A 40 13.34 8.16 -9.05
CA ASP A 40 12.10 7.47 -8.75
C ASP A 40 12.23 6.69 -7.44
N HIS A 41 11.13 6.55 -6.71
CA HIS A 41 11.05 5.75 -5.50
C HIS A 41 10.66 4.31 -5.84
N LEU A 42 11.11 3.35 -5.05
CA LEU A 42 10.65 1.98 -5.21
C LEU A 42 9.14 1.94 -5.00
N ARG A 43 8.44 1.56 -6.05
CA ARG A 43 7.05 1.14 -5.99
C ARG A 43 6.94 -0.26 -6.54
N TRP A 44 6.03 -1.05 -6.00
CA TRP A 44 5.87 -2.42 -6.47
C TRP A 44 4.43 -2.90 -6.29
N GLY A 45 4.07 -3.94 -7.01
CA GLY A 45 2.73 -4.49 -6.92
C GLY A 45 2.67 -5.93 -7.42
N ASP A 46 1.78 -6.70 -6.81
CA ASP A 46 1.40 -8.02 -7.29
C ASP A 46 0.28 -7.92 -8.34
N GLU A 47 0.30 -8.83 -9.30
CA GLU A 47 -0.87 -9.22 -10.07
C GLU A 47 -1.15 -10.70 -9.78
N ILE A 48 -2.33 -10.97 -9.24
CA ILE A 48 -2.79 -12.33 -8.91
C ILE A 48 -4.03 -12.66 -9.75
N GLU A 49 -3.96 -13.80 -10.43
CA GLU A 49 -5.03 -14.32 -11.28
C GLU A 49 -5.86 -15.37 -10.54
N TYR A 50 -7.16 -15.41 -10.84
CA TYR A 50 -8.12 -16.32 -10.24
C TYR A 50 -8.99 -16.96 -11.31
N THR A 51 -9.34 -18.21 -11.06
CA THR A 51 -10.36 -18.98 -11.78
C THR A 51 -11.67 -18.95 -10.99
N ILE A 52 -12.77 -18.65 -11.67
CA ILE A 52 -14.13 -18.77 -11.12
C ILE A 52 -14.62 -20.18 -11.44
N VAL A 53 -15.02 -20.91 -10.40
CA VAL A 53 -15.51 -22.30 -10.53
C VAL A 53 -16.90 -22.43 -9.96
N LYS A 54 -17.63 -23.43 -10.43
CA LYS A 54 -18.97 -23.79 -9.95
C LYS A 54 -19.00 -25.26 -9.57
N PHE A 55 -19.38 -25.52 -8.33
CA PHE A 55 -19.57 -26.86 -7.79
C PHE A 55 -20.97 -27.38 -8.10
N ASP A 56 -21.02 -28.61 -8.59
CA ASP A 56 -22.21 -29.42 -8.78
C ASP A 56 -22.15 -30.55 -7.74
N ASP A 57 -22.64 -30.23 -6.54
CA ASP A 57 -22.55 -31.15 -5.39
C ASP A 57 -23.39 -32.43 -5.59
N GLU A 58 -24.43 -32.38 -6.44
CA GLU A 58 -25.30 -33.52 -6.76
C GLU A 58 -24.56 -34.56 -7.61
N HIS A 59 -23.86 -34.11 -8.65
CA HIS A 59 -23.14 -34.99 -9.58
C HIS A 59 -21.64 -35.14 -9.23
N LYS A 60 -21.19 -34.51 -8.14
CA LYS A 60 -19.78 -34.41 -7.74
C LYS A 60 -18.88 -33.97 -8.90
N LYS A 61 -19.25 -32.85 -9.53
CA LYS A 61 -18.51 -32.27 -10.65
C LYS A 61 -18.19 -30.80 -10.39
N VAL A 62 -17.09 -30.31 -10.97
CA VAL A 62 -16.73 -28.88 -10.94
C VAL A 62 -16.54 -28.41 -12.37
N ARG A 63 -17.07 -27.23 -12.65
CA ARG A 63 -16.96 -26.55 -13.95
C ARG A 63 -16.35 -25.17 -13.76
N VAL A 64 -15.72 -24.61 -14.79
CA VAL A 64 -15.35 -23.19 -14.79
C VAL A 64 -16.59 -22.34 -15.11
N SER A 65 -16.84 -21.28 -14.34
CA SER A 65 -17.99 -20.40 -14.55
C SER A 65 -17.63 -19.27 -15.50
N LEU A 66 -18.31 -19.17 -16.63
CA LEU A 66 -18.05 -18.20 -17.71
C LEU A 66 -18.58 -16.79 -17.39
N ARG A 67 -18.51 -16.38 -16.13
CA ARG A 67 -19.11 -15.15 -15.58
C ARG A 67 -18.14 -14.01 -15.35
N ALA A 68 -16.88 -14.11 -15.79
CA ALA A 68 -15.90 -13.05 -15.56
C ALA A 68 -16.39 -11.68 -16.05
N LYS A 69 -17.07 -11.62 -17.20
CA LYS A 69 -17.63 -10.37 -17.72
C LYS A 69 -18.67 -9.77 -16.77
N ASP A 70 -19.67 -10.56 -16.36
CA ASP A 70 -20.74 -10.12 -15.45
C ASP A 70 -20.17 -9.57 -14.14
N LEU A 71 -19.17 -10.27 -13.58
CA LEU A 71 -18.53 -9.90 -12.33
C LEU A 71 -17.69 -8.61 -12.47
N LEU A 72 -16.95 -8.45 -13.57
CA LEU A 72 -16.14 -7.26 -13.82
C LEU A 72 -17.00 -6.02 -14.09
N ASP A 73 -18.11 -6.17 -14.82
CA ASP A 73 -19.07 -5.10 -15.08
C ASP A 73 -19.70 -4.59 -13.78
N ALA A 74 -19.97 -5.49 -12.82
CA ALA A 74 -20.52 -5.12 -11.52
C ALA A 74 -19.52 -4.39 -10.58
N LEU A 75 -18.21 -4.56 -10.78
CA LEU A 75 -17.16 -4.02 -9.88
C LEU A 75 -16.47 -2.74 -10.39
N ASN A 76 -16.90 -2.17 -11.53
CA ASN A 76 -16.29 -0.96 -12.12
C ASN A 76 -14.75 -1.06 -12.31
N LEU A 77 -14.26 -2.20 -12.82
CA LEU A 77 -12.88 -2.49 -13.32
C LEU A 77 -11.65 -2.15 -12.45
N SER A 78 -11.75 -1.43 -11.34
CA SER A 78 -10.61 -1.11 -10.46
C SER A 78 -10.96 -1.55 -9.05
N PRO A 79 -10.28 -2.57 -8.48
CA PRO A 79 -8.94 -3.10 -8.79
C PRO A 79 -8.88 -4.34 -9.73
N TRP A 80 -9.93 -4.63 -10.50
CA TRP A 80 -10.09 -5.91 -11.21
C TRP A 80 -9.98 -5.79 -12.74
N ARG A 81 -9.08 -6.56 -13.35
CA ARG A 81 -8.91 -6.59 -14.81
C ARG A 81 -9.41 -7.92 -15.41
N PRO A 82 -9.92 -7.89 -16.65
CA PRO A 82 -10.13 -9.12 -17.40
C PRO A 82 -8.79 -9.78 -17.73
N GLU A 83 -8.82 -11.10 -17.85
CA GLU A 83 -7.78 -11.93 -18.45
C GLU A 83 -8.34 -12.67 -19.67
N PHE A 84 -7.52 -13.54 -20.28
CA PHE A 84 -7.87 -14.25 -21.51
C PHE A 84 -9.20 -14.98 -21.46
N ALA A 85 -9.49 -15.70 -20.37
CA ALA A 85 -10.64 -16.60 -20.30
C ALA A 85 -11.88 -15.96 -19.67
N ALA A 86 -13.06 -16.38 -20.12
CA ALA A 86 -14.36 -15.95 -19.60
C ALA A 86 -14.63 -16.41 -18.16
N TYR A 87 -13.76 -17.25 -17.60
CA TYR A 87 -13.77 -17.70 -16.22
C TYR A 87 -12.61 -17.14 -15.38
N MET A 88 -11.82 -16.22 -15.92
CA MET A 88 -10.67 -15.64 -15.21
C MET A 88 -10.86 -14.17 -14.87
N VAL A 89 -10.36 -13.78 -13.72
CA VAL A 89 -10.23 -12.38 -13.28
C VAL A 89 -8.87 -12.16 -12.65
N LYS A 90 -8.33 -10.95 -12.81
CA LYS A 90 -7.04 -10.57 -12.23
C LYS A 90 -7.19 -9.41 -11.27
N GLY A 91 -6.64 -9.56 -10.07
CA GLY A 91 -6.62 -8.51 -9.06
C GLY A 91 -5.23 -7.88 -8.93
N THR A 92 -5.17 -6.55 -8.80
CA THR A 92 -3.96 -5.78 -8.45
C THR A 92 -4.25 -4.88 -7.24
N PRO A 93 -3.29 -4.40 -6.43
CA PRO A 93 -3.58 -3.64 -5.21
C PRO A 93 -4.31 -2.30 -5.41
N GLY A 94 -4.61 -1.90 -6.66
CA GLY A 94 -5.25 -0.63 -7.02
C GLY A 94 -4.28 0.55 -7.01
N THR A 95 -3.46 0.65 -5.97
CA THR A 95 -2.29 1.54 -5.87
C THR A 95 -1.07 0.67 -5.59
N PRO A 96 0.09 0.92 -6.23
CA PRO A 96 1.30 0.17 -5.90
C PRO A 96 1.71 0.40 -4.44
N TYR A 97 2.32 -0.61 -3.85
CA TYR A 97 3.02 -0.51 -2.56
C TYR A 97 4.27 0.38 -2.71
N ASP A 98 4.67 1.04 -1.63
CA ASP A 98 5.84 1.93 -1.62
C ASP A 98 7.09 1.23 -1.04
N ASP A 99 8.14 2.00 -0.81
CA ASP A 99 9.45 1.53 -0.36
C ASP A 99 9.54 1.11 1.12
N LEU A 100 8.56 1.47 1.95
CA LEU A 100 8.53 1.12 3.36
C LEU A 100 8.41 -0.40 3.57
N MET A 101 9.31 -0.99 4.36
CA MET A 101 9.25 -2.43 4.68
C MET A 101 7.94 -2.84 5.36
N SER A 102 7.25 -1.93 6.04
CA SER A 102 5.98 -2.21 6.71
C SER A 102 4.87 -2.63 5.74
N TYR A 103 5.01 -2.39 4.42
CA TYR A 103 4.12 -2.94 3.40
C TYR A 103 4.10 -4.47 3.36
N PHE A 104 5.18 -5.16 3.76
CA PHE A 104 5.23 -6.62 3.82
C PHE A 104 4.12 -7.22 4.72
N ASN A 105 3.68 -6.49 5.74
CA ASN A 105 2.61 -6.91 6.63
C ASN A 105 1.22 -6.93 5.98
N ILE A 106 0.99 -6.17 4.90
CA ILE A 106 -0.36 -5.97 4.35
C ILE A 106 -0.62 -6.68 3.03
N VAL A 107 0.38 -7.25 2.37
CA VAL A 107 0.25 -7.88 1.04
C VAL A 107 -0.83 -8.97 1.03
N ALA A 108 -0.69 -9.97 1.92
CA ALA A 108 -1.64 -11.08 2.04
C ALA A 108 -3.07 -10.59 2.32
N TYR A 109 -3.19 -9.52 3.10
CA TYR A 109 -4.49 -8.95 3.41
C TYR A 109 -5.07 -8.11 2.27
N SER A 110 -4.24 -7.37 1.54
CA SER A 110 -4.63 -6.66 0.32
C SER A 110 -5.18 -7.65 -0.72
N MET A 111 -4.53 -8.81 -0.90
CA MET A 111 -5.07 -9.90 -1.71
C MET A 111 -6.43 -10.39 -1.18
N ARG A 112 -6.53 -10.63 0.13
CA ARG A 112 -7.79 -11.07 0.78
C ARG A 112 -8.93 -10.06 0.66
N LEU A 113 -8.64 -8.77 0.75
CA LEU A 113 -9.64 -7.71 0.59
C LEU A 113 -10.20 -7.68 -0.82
N ARG A 114 -9.32 -7.75 -1.82
CA ARG A 114 -9.70 -7.87 -3.23
C ARG A 114 -10.58 -9.09 -3.38
N TYR A 115 -10.09 -10.27 -3.02
CA TYR A 115 -10.84 -11.53 -3.03
C TYR A 115 -12.26 -11.40 -2.45
N LYS A 116 -12.40 -10.89 -1.22
CA LYS A 116 -13.70 -10.69 -0.56
C LYS A 116 -14.65 -9.77 -1.32
N SER A 117 -14.14 -8.77 -2.03
CA SER A 117 -15.00 -7.88 -2.84
C SER A 117 -15.68 -8.63 -3.98
N MET A 118 -14.97 -9.59 -4.60
CA MET A 118 -15.49 -10.43 -5.68
C MET A 118 -16.43 -11.52 -5.14
N CYS A 119 -16.09 -12.15 -4.01
CA CYS A 119 -16.93 -13.20 -3.41
C CYS A 119 -18.37 -12.75 -3.11
N LYS A 120 -18.59 -11.45 -2.85
CA LYS A 120 -19.93 -10.88 -2.63
C LYS A 120 -20.86 -10.97 -3.85
N LEU A 121 -20.31 -11.24 -5.03
CA LEU A 121 -21.03 -11.29 -6.31
C LEU A 121 -21.15 -12.72 -6.88
N LEU A 122 -20.53 -13.70 -6.22
CA LEU A 122 -20.59 -15.11 -6.60
C LEU A 122 -21.96 -15.68 -6.27
N ARG A 123 -22.39 -16.67 -7.06
CA ARG A 123 -23.59 -17.47 -6.77
C ARG A 123 -23.30 -18.48 -5.64
N PRO A 124 -24.32 -19.05 -4.96
CA PRO A 124 -24.14 -19.94 -3.81
C PRO A 124 -23.21 -21.15 -4.02
N ASN A 125 -23.13 -21.66 -5.26
CA ASN A 125 -22.27 -22.80 -5.61
C ASN A 125 -21.02 -22.38 -6.40
N GLU A 126 -20.72 -21.09 -6.48
CA GLU A 126 -19.52 -20.60 -7.11
C GLU A 126 -18.43 -20.28 -6.08
N SER A 127 -17.20 -20.56 -6.45
CA SER A 127 -16.02 -20.10 -5.71
C SER A 127 -15.04 -19.39 -6.64
N LEU A 128 -14.26 -18.51 -6.06
CA LEU A 128 -13.12 -17.86 -6.71
C LEU A 128 -11.86 -18.53 -6.15
N MET A 129 -10.97 -19.01 -7.01
CA MET A 129 -9.80 -19.74 -6.54
C MET A 129 -8.56 -19.31 -7.33
N SER A 130 -7.46 -19.04 -6.62
CA SER A 130 -6.18 -18.71 -7.23
C SER A 130 -5.46 -20.00 -7.65
N ILE A 131 -5.98 -20.63 -8.71
CA ILE A 131 -5.55 -21.92 -9.24
C ILE A 131 -5.62 -21.94 -10.78
N SER A 132 -4.86 -22.84 -11.38
CA SER A 132 -5.08 -23.34 -12.74
C SER A 132 -6.06 -24.51 -12.71
N PHE A 133 -7.12 -24.50 -13.53
CA PHE A 133 -8.18 -25.50 -13.47
C PHE A 133 -7.74 -26.88 -14.02
N PRO A 134 -7.77 -27.98 -13.23
CA PRO A 134 -7.22 -29.29 -13.64
C PRO A 134 -7.93 -29.96 -14.83
N ALA A 135 -9.25 -29.79 -14.92
CA ALA A 135 -10.10 -30.46 -15.92
C ALA A 135 -10.40 -29.56 -17.14
N LEU A 136 -9.55 -28.56 -17.39
CA LEU A 136 -9.74 -27.65 -18.52
C LEU A 136 -9.71 -28.43 -19.84
N GLY A 137 -10.72 -28.25 -20.69
CA GLY A 137 -10.87 -28.99 -21.95
C GLY A 137 -11.37 -30.44 -21.82
N ALA A 138 -11.67 -30.92 -20.60
CA ALA A 138 -12.39 -32.18 -20.42
C ALA A 138 -13.88 -32.02 -20.85
N PRO A 139 -14.60 -33.11 -21.16
CA PRO A 139 -16.02 -33.01 -21.51
C PRO A 139 -16.86 -32.29 -20.45
N ASP A 140 -17.68 -31.33 -20.87
CA ASP A 140 -18.57 -30.57 -19.98
C ASP A 140 -17.82 -29.84 -18.84
N PHE A 141 -16.72 -29.14 -19.18
CA PHE A 141 -15.91 -28.40 -18.22
C PHE A 141 -16.38 -26.96 -17.94
N THR A 142 -17.36 -26.42 -18.66
CA THR A 142 -17.83 -25.02 -18.53
C THR A 142 -19.25 -24.90 -17.99
N ASP A 143 -19.53 -23.82 -17.26
CA ASP A 143 -20.89 -23.39 -16.89
C ASP A 143 -21.16 -21.95 -17.40
N PRO A 144 -22.18 -21.74 -18.23
CA PRO A 144 -23.05 -22.76 -18.84
C PRO A 144 -22.27 -23.73 -19.75
N PRO A 145 -22.82 -24.93 -20.03
CA PRO A 145 -22.20 -25.88 -20.94
C PRO A 145 -21.98 -25.28 -22.33
N ALA A 146 -20.77 -25.42 -22.85
CA ALA A 146 -20.38 -24.98 -24.18
C ALA A 146 -19.62 -26.09 -24.90
N MET A 147 -19.78 -26.17 -26.23
CA MET A 147 -19.24 -27.26 -27.04
C MET A 147 -18.19 -26.75 -28.03
N PRO A 148 -17.05 -27.45 -28.19
CA PRO A 148 -16.05 -27.11 -29.20
C PRO A 148 -16.62 -27.28 -30.61
N ARG A 149 -16.14 -26.46 -31.55
CA ARG A 149 -16.62 -26.40 -32.94
C ARG A 149 -15.45 -26.43 -33.94
N PRO A 150 -14.70 -27.54 -34.02
CA PRO A 150 -13.45 -27.59 -34.80
C PRO A 150 -13.62 -27.33 -36.30
N THR A 151 -14.78 -27.70 -36.87
CA THR A 151 -15.08 -27.55 -38.30
C THR A 151 -15.86 -26.28 -38.65
N HIS A 152 -16.33 -25.51 -37.66
CA HIS A 152 -17.16 -24.35 -37.93
C HIS A 152 -16.32 -23.18 -38.46
N PRO A 153 -16.69 -22.54 -39.59
CA PRO A 153 -15.89 -21.47 -40.20
C PRO A 153 -15.60 -20.31 -39.24
N ASP A 154 -16.60 -19.93 -38.45
CA ASP A 154 -16.52 -18.82 -37.48
C ASP A 154 -15.81 -19.17 -36.17
N SER A 155 -15.47 -20.45 -35.94
CA SER A 155 -14.73 -20.79 -34.73
C SER A 155 -13.33 -20.18 -34.78
N VAL A 156 -12.99 -19.38 -33.77
CA VAL A 156 -11.71 -18.66 -33.77
C VAL A 156 -10.56 -19.63 -33.53
N GLY A 157 -10.72 -20.51 -32.55
CA GLY A 157 -9.73 -21.51 -32.14
C GLY A 157 -9.75 -22.79 -32.96
N ARG A 158 -10.91 -23.23 -33.45
CA ARG A 158 -11.11 -24.53 -34.11
C ARG A 158 -10.59 -25.73 -33.30
N SER A 159 -10.55 -25.58 -31.97
CA SER A 159 -10.09 -26.61 -31.05
C SER A 159 -11.08 -27.78 -31.03
N VAL A 160 -10.57 -28.98 -30.82
CA VAL A 160 -11.39 -30.18 -30.58
C VAL A 160 -11.86 -30.30 -29.11
N PHE A 161 -11.32 -29.46 -28.21
CA PHE A 161 -11.59 -29.52 -26.77
C PHE A 161 -12.16 -28.22 -26.20
N TYR A 162 -11.66 -27.08 -26.67
CA TYR A 162 -11.88 -25.77 -26.04
C TYR A 162 -12.93 -24.95 -26.82
N PRO A 163 -14.11 -24.67 -26.25
CA PRO A 163 -15.13 -23.85 -26.88
C PRO A 163 -14.74 -22.37 -26.90
N ASP A 164 -15.14 -21.64 -27.95
CA ASP A 164 -14.84 -20.21 -28.07
C ASP A 164 -15.56 -19.38 -26.99
N GLU A 165 -16.68 -19.87 -26.45
CA GLU A 165 -17.41 -19.25 -25.34
C GLU A 165 -16.57 -19.13 -24.06
N ALA A 166 -15.54 -19.97 -23.91
CA ALA A 166 -14.61 -19.91 -22.78
C ALA A 166 -13.56 -18.80 -22.93
N ILE A 167 -13.49 -18.12 -24.08
CA ILE A 167 -12.67 -16.91 -24.29
C ILE A 167 -13.43 -15.70 -23.75
N TYR A 168 -12.73 -14.78 -23.07
CA TYR A 168 -13.35 -13.59 -22.52
C TYR A 168 -14.02 -12.73 -23.60
N ASN A 169 -15.35 -12.60 -23.50
CA ASN A 169 -16.19 -11.91 -24.49
C ASN A 169 -16.30 -10.40 -24.27
N GLY A 170 -15.78 -9.85 -23.17
CA GLY A 170 -15.88 -8.41 -22.88
C GLY A 170 -14.89 -7.54 -23.68
N HIS A 171 -13.96 -8.13 -24.44
CA HIS A 171 -13.02 -7.37 -25.26
C HIS A 171 -12.58 -8.15 -26.51
N PRO A 172 -12.57 -7.54 -27.72
CA PRO A 172 -12.28 -8.25 -28.97
C PRO A 172 -10.83 -8.76 -29.10
N ARG A 173 -9.89 -8.19 -28.33
CA ARG A 173 -8.47 -8.56 -28.32
C ARG A 173 -8.24 -10.07 -28.18
N PHE A 174 -8.92 -10.74 -27.25
CA PHE A 174 -8.61 -12.13 -26.92
C PHE A 174 -8.99 -13.08 -28.07
N HIS A 175 -10.19 -12.92 -28.62
CA HIS A 175 -10.63 -13.65 -29.82
C HIS A 175 -9.70 -13.39 -31.01
N ASN A 176 -9.26 -12.13 -31.19
CA ASN A 176 -8.38 -11.79 -32.29
C ASN A 176 -6.97 -12.40 -32.15
N LEU A 177 -6.42 -12.47 -30.93
CA LEU A 177 -5.15 -13.13 -30.67
C LEU A 177 -5.23 -14.62 -31.04
N VAL A 178 -6.27 -15.34 -30.62
CA VAL A 178 -6.48 -16.75 -30.99
C VAL A 178 -6.50 -16.91 -32.50
N ARG A 179 -7.35 -16.12 -33.18
CA ARG A 179 -7.49 -16.16 -34.63
C ARG A 179 -6.18 -15.88 -35.35
N ASN A 180 -5.43 -14.86 -34.91
CA ASN A 180 -4.24 -14.41 -35.61
C ASN A 180 -3.02 -15.27 -35.31
N ILE A 181 -2.88 -15.86 -34.11
CA ILE A 181 -1.84 -16.85 -33.83
C ILE A 181 -2.02 -18.06 -34.75
N ARG A 182 -3.24 -18.62 -34.82
CA ARG A 182 -3.55 -19.73 -35.73
C ARG A 182 -3.36 -19.33 -37.21
N GLY A 183 -3.84 -18.14 -37.58
CA GLY A 183 -3.71 -17.62 -38.94
C GLY A 183 -2.25 -17.42 -39.37
N ARG A 184 -1.41 -16.90 -38.48
CA ARG A 184 0.03 -16.72 -38.71
C ARG A 184 0.77 -18.05 -38.78
N ARG A 185 0.51 -18.92 -37.81
CA ARG A 185 1.15 -20.24 -37.70
C ARG A 185 0.81 -21.14 -38.89
N GLY A 186 -0.36 -20.95 -39.49
CA GLY A 186 -0.90 -21.77 -40.59
C GLY A 186 -1.55 -23.08 -40.13
N GLU A 187 -1.51 -23.34 -38.83
CA GLU A 187 -2.07 -24.50 -38.12
C GLU A 187 -2.45 -24.05 -36.69
N LYS A 188 -3.23 -24.86 -35.97
CA LYS A 188 -3.45 -24.72 -34.54
C LYS A 188 -2.12 -24.79 -33.80
N VAL A 189 -2.11 -24.22 -32.60
CA VAL A 189 -1.04 -24.49 -31.65
C VAL A 189 -1.10 -25.97 -31.26
N ALA A 190 0.06 -26.58 -31.02
CA ALA A 190 0.16 -27.97 -30.60
C ALA A 190 0.91 -28.02 -29.28
N ILE A 191 0.22 -28.44 -28.22
CA ILE A 191 0.76 -28.55 -26.87
C ILE A 191 0.77 -30.04 -26.53
N ASN A 192 1.97 -30.60 -26.40
CA ASN A 192 2.17 -31.99 -26.03
C ASN A 192 2.86 -32.03 -24.67
N VAL A 193 2.12 -32.41 -23.62
CA VAL A 193 2.65 -32.48 -22.26
C VAL A 193 2.93 -33.94 -21.91
N PRO A 194 4.14 -34.33 -21.48
CA PRO A 194 4.42 -35.71 -21.12
C PRO A 194 3.40 -36.22 -20.09
N ILE A 195 2.80 -37.39 -20.36
CA ILE A 195 1.86 -38.00 -19.41
C ILE A 195 2.63 -38.63 -18.25
N PHE A 196 2.08 -38.52 -17.03
CA PHE A 196 2.58 -39.32 -15.92
C PHE A 196 2.41 -40.80 -16.24
N ARG A 197 3.41 -41.64 -15.93
CA ARG A 197 3.33 -43.08 -16.12
C ARG A 197 3.13 -43.77 -14.78
N ASP A 198 1.87 -43.98 -14.43
CA ASP A 198 1.44 -44.79 -13.29
C ASP A 198 1.23 -46.26 -13.72
N GLN A 199 0.95 -47.15 -12.76
CA GLN A 199 0.92 -48.61 -12.91
C GLN A 199 0.06 -49.12 -14.07
N ASN A 200 -1.11 -48.51 -14.27
CA ASN A 200 -2.09 -48.88 -15.30
C ASN A 200 -2.16 -47.86 -16.44
N THR A 201 -1.19 -46.94 -16.53
CA THR A 201 -1.14 -46.01 -17.66
C THR A 201 -0.80 -46.79 -18.92
N PRO A 202 -1.58 -46.67 -20.01
CA PRO A 202 -1.23 -47.31 -21.28
C PRO A 202 0.19 -46.95 -21.71
N SER A 203 0.94 -47.92 -22.23
CA SER A 203 2.31 -47.71 -22.71
C SER A 203 2.49 -48.38 -24.09
N PRO A 204 2.55 -47.62 -25.19
CA PRO A 204 2.47 -46.16 -25.20
C PRO A 204 1.06 -45.65 -24.87
N PHE A 205 0.98 -44.47 -24.27
CA PHE A 205 -0.28 -43.73 -24.18
C PHE A 205 -0.54 -43.07 -25.53
N ILE A 206 -1.66 -43.41 -26.16
CA ILE A 206 -2.03 -42.95 -27.50
C ILE A 206 -3.43 -42.35 -27.44
N GLU A 207 -3.56 -41.13 -27.94
CA GLU A 207 -4.84 -40.49 -28.16
C GLU A 207 -5.21 -40.55 -29.64
N THR A 208 -6.49 -40.78 -29.94
CA THR A 208 -7.01 -40.86 -31.31
C THR A 208 -8.06 -39.79 -31.54
N PHE A 209 -7.95 -39.07 -32.66
CA PHE A 209 -8.85 -37.97 -33.00
C PHE A 209 -9.45 -38.15 -34.39
N GLU A 210 -10.67 -37.64 -34.60
CA GLU A 210 -11.25 -37.54 -35.95
C GLU A 210 -10.68 -36.34 -36.72
N ASP A 211 -10.28 -35.29 -36.00
CA ASP A 211 -9.64 -34.11 -36.58
C ASP A 211 -8.25 -34.47 -37.12
N ALA A 212 -8.05 -34.23 -38.43
CA ALA A 212 -6.83 -34.61 -39.13
C ALA A 212 -5.60 -33.86 -38.61
N GLU A 213 -5.77 -32.62 -38.15
CA GLU A 213 -4.67 -31.83 -37.62
C GLU A 213 -4.23 -32.32 -36.25
N ALA A 214 -5.18 -32.55 -35.34
CA ALA A 214 -4.94 -33.15 -34.02
C ALA A 214 -4.28 -34.53 -34.15
N SER A 215 -4.76 -35.36 -35.07
CA SER A 215 -4.19 -36.69 -35.33
C SER A 215 -2.72 -36.67 -35.77
N ARG A 216 -2.30 -35.62 -36.48
CA ARG A 216 -0.89 -35.45 -36.89
C ARG A 216 -0.02 -34.80 -35.82
N ALA A 217 -0.61 -33.91 -35.00
CA ALA A 217 0.12 -33.09 -34.05
C ALA A 217 0.30 -33.74 -32.67
N ALA A 218 -0.60 -34.67 -32.29
CA ALA A 218 -0.52 -35.41 -31.04
C ALA A 218 0.67 -36.38 -31.05
N LEU A 219 1.43 -36.41 -29.95
CA LEU A 219 2.57 -37.29 -29.78
C LEU A 219 2.22 -38.48 -28.85
N PRO A 220 2.76 -39.69 -29.11
CA PRO A 220 2.71 -40.79 -28.15
C PRO A 220 3.27 -40.37 -26.79
N ASP A 221 2.70 -40.90 -25.71
CA ASP A 221 3.09 -40.62 -24.32
C ASP A 221 2.95 -39.15 -23.88
N HIS A 222 2.06 -38.41 -24.55
CA HIS A 222 1.75 -37.02 -24.22
C HIS A 222 0.24 -36.79 -24.15
N ILE A 223 -0.17 -35.90 -23.25
CA ILE A 223 -1.49 -35.28 -23.22
C ILE A 223 -1.50 -34.18 -24.30
N TYR A 224 -2.35 -34.32 -25.30
CA TYR A 224 -2.47 -33.38 -26.41
C TYR A 224 -3.51 -32.28 -26.13
N MET A 225 -3.16 -31.03 -26.44
CA MET A 225 -4.03 -29.86 -26.34
C MET A 225 -3.75 -28.91 -27.51
N ASP A 226 -4.78 -28.24 -28.05
CA ASP A 226 -4.69 -27.56 -29.36
C ASP A 226 -5.22 -26.12 -29.38
N HIS A 227 -5.25 -25.46 -28.22
CA HIS A 227 -5.84 -24.14 -28.08
C HIS A 227 -5.07 -23.20 -27.16
N MET A 228 -5.08 -21.90 -27.47
CA MET A 228 -4.46 -20.84 -26.65
C MET A 228 -4.98 -20.84 -25.20
N GLY A 229 -6.24 -21.18 -25.01
CA GLY A 229 -6.87 -21.24 -23.69
C GLY A 229 -6.30 -22.29 -22.75
N PHE A 230 -5.61 -23.31 -23.26
CA PHE A 230 -4.94 -24.28 -22.39
C PHE A 230 -3.73 -23.70 -21.65
N GLY A 231 -3.15 -22.60 -22.14
CA GLY A 231 -2.05 -21.91 -21.48
C GLY A 231 -2.45 -20.55 -20.92
N MET A 232 -3.01 -19.68 -21.76
CA MET A 232 -3.47 -18.35 -21.34
C MET A 232 -4.72 -18.40 -20.45
N GLY A 233 -5.40 -19.54 -20.39
CA GLY A 233 -6.47 -19.83 -19.43
C GLY A 233 -5.98 -20.43 -18.10
N LEU A 234 -4.67 -20.39 -17.83
CA LEU A 234 -4.04 -20.79 -16.57
C LEU A 234 -3.64 -19.55 -15.76
N CYS A 235 -3.54 -19.68 -14.45
CA CYS A 235 -3.28 -18.55 -13.56
C CYS A 235 -1.81 -18.44 -13.14
N CYS A 236 -1.38 -17.22 -12.85
CA CYS A 236 -0.06 -16.92 -12.31
C CYS A 236 -0.06 -15.82 -11.24
N LEU A 237 1.10 -15.69 -10.61
CA LEU A 237 1.45 -14.59 -9.74
C LEU A 237 2.59 -13.79 -10.40
N GLN A 238 2.37 -12.52 -10.67
CA GLN A 238 3.36 -11.63 -11.27
C GLN A 238 3.71 -10.50 -10.31
N MET A 239 4.97 -10.07 -10.32
CA MET A 239 5.45 -8.96 -9.50
C MET A 239 6.07 -7.90 -10.40
N THR A 240 5.60 -6.67 -10.31
CA THR A 240 6.21 -5.53 -11.00
C THR A 240 6.91 -4.62 -10.01
N PHE A 241 8.14 -4.23 -10.31
CA PHE A 241 8.98 -3.33 -9.51
C PHE A 241 9.29 -2.09 -10.33
N HIS A 242 9.18 -0.93 -9.71
CA HIS A 242 9.61 0.36 -10.23
C HIS A 242 11.02 0.62 -9.73
N ALA A 243 11.94 0.84 -10.67
CA ALA A 243 13.34 1.15 -10.39
C ALA A 243 13.57 2.67 -10.29
N VAL A 244 14.66 3.08 -9.63
CA VAL A 244 14.97 4.51 -9.44
C VAL A 244 15.33 5.24 -10.74
N ASN A 245 15.80 4.50 -11.74
CA ASN A 245 16.13 4.96 -13.09
C ASN A 245 16.20 3.77 -14.06
N GLU A 246 16.54 4.07 -15.31
CA GLU A 246 16.65 3.12 -16.41
C GLU A 246 17.75 2.07 -16.19
N MET A 247 18.91 2.46 -15.66
CA MET A 247 20.04 1.57 -15.41
C MET A 247 19.76 0.56 -14.29
N GLU A 248 19.09 0.99 -13.21
CA GLU A 248 18.69 0.07 -12.14
C GLU A 248 17.62 -0.92 -12.64
N ALA A 249 16.71 -0.48 -13.53
CA ALA A 249 15.74 -1.38 -14.16
C ALA A 249 16.46 -2.46 -14.99
N ARG A 250 17.45 -2.09 -15.82
CA ARG A 250 18.27 -3.07 -16.55
C ARG A 250 19.01 -4.02 -15.61
N TRP A 251 19.59 -3.49 -14.54
CA TRP A 251 20.30 -4.28 -13.54
C TRP A 251 19.36 -5.32 -12.90
N LEU A 252 18.19 -4.89 -12.42
CA LEU A 252 17.22 -5.80 -11.82
C LEU A 252 16.67 -6.82 -12.81
N TYR A 253 16.47 -6.43 -14.08
CA TYR A 253 16.07 -7.35 -15.15
C TYR A 253 17.09 -8.50 -15.29
N ASP A 254 18.37 -8.15 -15.34
CA ASP A 254 19.45 -9.12 -15.48
C ASP A 254 19.62 -9.98 -14.22
N GLN A 255 19.70 -9.37 -13.04
CA GLN A 255 19.97 -10.09 -11.80
C GLN A 255 18.83 -11.02 -11.37
N LEU A 256 17.59 -10.70 -11.72
CA LEU A 256 16.44 -11.56 -11.42
C LEU A 256 16.22 -12.67 -12.45
N THR A 257 16.83 -12.58 -13.64
CA THR A 257 16.67 -13.61 -14.69
C THR A 257 17.14 -15.00 -14.20
N PRO A 258 18.30 -15.18 -13.55
CA PRO A 258 18.70 -16.47 -12.94
C PRO A 258 17.79 -16.97 -11.82
N ILE A 259 16.99 -16.08 -11.20
CA ILE A 259 16.06 -16.41 -10.12
C ILE A 259 14.76 -17.02 -10.67
N THR A 260 14.43 -16.76 -11.93
CA THR A 260 13.19 -17.26 -12.58
C THR A 260 12.98 -18.78 -12.49
N PRO A 261 13.94 -19.65 -12.85
CA PRO A 261 13.75 -21.11 -12.75
C PRO A 261 13.64 -21.60 -11.31
N ILE A 262 14.34 -20.96 -10.36
CA ILE A 262 14.24 -21.30 -8.93
C ILE A 262 12.81 -21.07 -8.44
N MET A 263 12.21 -19.95 -8.84
CA MET A 263 10.83 -19.62 -8.49
C MET A 263 9.82 -20.55 -9.17
N VAL A 264 10.05 -21.01 -10.40
CA VAL A 264 9.22 -22.05 -11.04
C VAL A 264 9.19 -23.32 -10.18
N ALA A 265 10.35 -23.85 -9.82
CA ALA A 265 10.45 -25.07 -9.02
C ALA A 265 9.85 -24.90 -7.61
N LEU A 266 10.12 -23.76 -6.96
CA LEU A 266 9.58 -23.45 -5.63
C LEU A 266 8.06 -23.33 -5.63
N SER A 267 7.46 -22.77 -6.69
CA SER A 267 6.03 -22.42 -6.73
C SER A 267 5.15 -23.45 -7.44
N ALA A 268 5.72 -24.47 -8.09
CA ALA A 268 5.04 -25.59 -8.75
C ALA A 268 3.61 -25.89 -8.25
N ALA A 269 2.60 -25.65 -9.11
CA ALA A 269 1.19 -25.78 -8.73
C ALA A 269 0.27 -26.36 -9.83
N THR A 270 0.80 -26.77 -10.99
CA THR A 270 -0.03 -27.20 -12.14
C THR A 270 0.37 -28.58 -12.67
N PRO A 271 0.04 -29.70 -11.98
CA PRO A 271 0.43 -31.05 -12.38
C PRO A 271 -0.61 -31.81 -13.24
N ILE A 272 -1.83 -31.30 -13.36
CA ILE A 272 -2.96 -31.97 -14.03
C ILE A 272 -3.44 -31.10 -15.18
N PHE A 273 -3.60 -31.71 -16.36
CA PHE A 273 -4.12 -31.07 -17.56
C PHE A 273 -5.16 -31.97 -18.20
N ARG A 274 -6.30 -31.39 -18.60
CA ARG A 274 -7.37 -32.11 -19.31
C ARG A 274 -7.85 -33.38 -18.57
N SER A 275 -7.83 -33.34 -17.23
CA SER A 275 -8.09 -34.49 -16.34
C SER A 275 -7.08 -35.63 -16.43
N TYR A 276 -5.83 -35.35 -16.79
CA TYR A 276 -4.73 -36.31 -16.74
C TYR A 276 -3.57 -35.77 -15.88
N LEU A 277 -2.96 -36.64 -15.09
CA LEU A 277 -1.68 -36.36 -14.45
C LEU A 277 -0.59 -36.26 -15.52
N SER A 278 0.14 -35.17 -15.52
CA SER A 278 1.31 -34.96 -16.37
C SER A 278 2.61 -35.28 -15.65
N ASP A 279 3.72 -35.40 -16.36
CA ASP A 279 5.08 -35.56 -15.77
C ASP A 279 5.82 -34.21 -15.62
N VAL A 280 5.07 -33.12 -15.53
CA VAL A 280 5.55 -31.76 -15.25
C VAL A 280 4.71 -31.13 -14.13
N ASP A 281 5.27 -30.16 -13.39
CA ASP A 281 4.61 -29.54 -12.24
C ASP A 281 4.28 -28.04 -12.42
N SER A 282 4.58 -27.47 -13.58
CA SER A 282 4.38 -26.05 -13.88
C SER A 282 3.66 -25.83 -15.20
N ARG A 283 2.92 -24.73 -15.27
CA ARG A 283 2.24 -24.24 -16.47
C ARG A 283 3.19 -23.77 -17.58
N TRP A 284 4.46 -23.48 -17.27
CA TRP A 284 5.37 -22.75 -18.16
C TRP A 284 5.48 -23.32 -19.59
N PRO A 285 5.74 -24.63 -19.81
CA PRO A 285 5.82 -25.17 -21.16
C PRO A 285 4.46 -25.18 -21.88
N ILE A 286 3.35 -25.26 -21.14
CA ILE A 286 1.99 -25.25 -21.68
C ILE A 286 1.66 -23.87 -22.23
N ILE A 287 1.87 -22.82 -21.44
CA ILE A 287 1.61 -21.44 -21.88
C ILE A 287 2.58 -20.98 -22.96
N SER A 288 3.83 -21.47 -22.95
CA SER A 288 4.79 -21.23 -24.04
C SER A 288 4.26 -21.77 -25.38
N ALA A 289 3.80 -23.02 -25.39
CA ALA A 289 3.27 -23.67 -26.58
C ALA A 289 1.89 -23.12 -27.01
N SER A 290 1.06 -22.67 -26.07
CA SER A 290 -0.30 -22.19 -26.36
C SER A 290 -0.36 -20.89 -27.17
N VAL A 291 0.75 -20.15 -27.24
CA VAL A 291 0.86 -18.91 -28.05
C VAL A 291 2.05 -18.94 -29.00
N ASP A 292 2.57 -20.13 -29.30
CA ASP A 292 3.62 -20.30 -30.28
C ASP A 292 3.06 -20.06 -31.69
N ASP A 293 3.30 -18.88 -32.22
CA ASP A 293 2.84 -18.47 -33.55
C ASP A 293 3.83 -18.80 -34.66
N ARG A 294 4.94 -19.48 -34.35
CA ARG A 294 5.99 -19.79 -35.33
C ARG A 294 5.50 -20.67 -36.47
N THR A 295 5.75 -20.23 -37.69
CA THR A 295 5.48 -21.02 -38.90
C THR A 295 6.34 -22.29 -38.94
N PRO A 296 6.02 -23.29 -39.79
CA PRO A 296 6.90 -24.45 -39.98
C PRO A 296 8.33 -24.05 -40.35
N PHE A 297 8.52 -23.01 -41.17
CA PHE A 297 9.84 -22.47 -41.50
C PHE A 297 10.54 -21.88 -40.26
N GLU A 298 9.84 -21.07 -39.46
CA GLU A 298 10.43 -20.50 -38.24
C GLU A 298 10.75 -21.57 -37.18
N ARG A 299 10.11 -22.74 -37.21
CA ARG A 299 10.45 -23.90 -36.37
C ARG A 299 11.55 -24.79 -36.97
N GLY A 300 12.05 -24.48 -38.17
CA GLY A 300 13.05 -25.31 -38.87
C GLY A 300 12.49 -26.59 -39.50
N LEU A 301 11.16 -26.71 -39.63
CA LEU A 301 10.47 -27.85 -40.24
C LEU A 301 10.32 -27.73 -41.76
N ALA A 302 10.59 -26.53 -42.32
CA ALA A 302 10.58 -26.27 -43.75
C ALA A 302 11.86 -25.53 -44.16
N SER A 303 12.36 -25.79 -45.38
CA SER A 303 13.60 -25.20 -45.89
C SER A 303 13.47 -23.76 -46.41
N SER A 304 12.24 -23.30 -46.67
CA SER A 304 11.95 -21.96 -47.20
C SER A 304 10.63 -21.42 -46.66
N ALA A 305 10.55 -20.11 -46.43
CA ALA A 305 9.30 -19.44 -46.08
C ALA A 305 8.37 -19.36 -47.31
N SER A 306 7.20 -19.99 -47.23
CA SER A 306 6.17 -19.96 -48.29
C SER A 306 5.14 -18.83 -48.12
N ASP A 307 5.18 -18.14 -46.99
CA ASP A 307 4.18 -17.17 -46.56
C ASP A 307 4.48 -15.72 -46.99
N GLY A 308 5.72 -15.46 -47.44
CA GLY A 308 6.15 -14.14 -47.92
C GLY A 308 6.48 -13.12 -46.82
N TYR A 309 6.37 -13.48 -45.54
CA TYR A 309 6.66 -12.58 -44.41
C TYR A 309 7.64 -13.14 -43.37
N SER A 310 7.76 -14.47 -43.22
CA SER A 310 8.72 -15.09 -42.31
C SER A 310 10.15 -14.89 -42.80
N LYS A 311 10.99 -14.23 -42.00
CA LYS A 311 12.38 -13.90 -42.34
C LYS A 311 13.42 -14.82 -41.71
N PHE A 312 13.14 -15.37 -40.51
CA PHE A 312 14.13 -16.07 -39.70
C PHE A 312 13.82 -17.57 -39.68
N ASN A 313 14.77 -18.39 -40.12
CA ASN A 313 14.67 -19.85 -40.00
C ASN A 313 15.09 -20.29 -38.60
N ALA A 314 14.43 -21.32 -38.07
CA ALA A 314 14.77 -21.96 -36.79
C ALA A 314 14.90 -20.98 -35.61
N ILE A 315 13.90 -20.12 -35.43
CA ILE A 315 13.73 -19.33 -34.20
C ILE A 315 13.55 -20.32 -33.05
N PRO A 316 14.47 -20.38 -32.06
CA PRO A 316 14.53 -21.50 -31.11
C PRO A 316 13.34 -21.55 -30.15
N LYS A 317 12.82 -20.38 -29.76
CA LYS A 317 11.82 -20.22 -28.71
C LYS A 317 10.49 -19.70 -29.25
N SER A 318 9.41 -20.01 -28.54
CA SER A 318 8.13 -19.31 -28.70
C SER A 318 8.29 -17.83 -28.33
N ARG A 319 7.35 -16.97 -28.74
CA ARG A 319 7.28 -15.58 -28.25
C ARG A 319 6.95 -15.48 -26.75
N TYR A 320 6.46 -16.58 -26.17
CA TYR A 320 6.37 -16.77 -24.72
C TYR A 320 7.46 -17.76 -24.31
N ASP A 321 8.55 -17.31 -23.69
CA ASP A 321 9.65 -18.18 -23.24
C ASP A 321 10.64 -17.47 -22.30
N SER A 322 11.77 -18.11 -21.95
CA SER A 322 12.82 -17.50 -21.13
C SER A 322 13.54 -16.35 -21.87
N THR A 323 14.00 -15.34 -21.11
CA THR A 323 14.85 -14.23 -21.56
C THR A 323 15.96 -14.69 -22.49
N ASP A 324 16.16 -13.95 -23.58
CA ASP A 324 17.15 -14.26 -24.62
C ASP A 324 18.48 -13.51 -24.47
N CYS A 325 18.51 -12.40 -23.74
CA CYS A 325 19.74 -11.66 -23.48
C CYS A 325 19.62 -10.77 -22.24
N TYR A 326 20.74 -10.59 -21.56
CA TYR A 326 20.98 -9.53 -20.61
C TYR A 326 21.19 -8.18 -21.29
N ILE A 327 20.76 -7.11 -20.62
CA ILE A 327 20.68 -5.75 -21.19
C ILE A 327 21.49 -4.70 -20.41
N TYR A 328 22.03 -5.04 -19.23
CA TYR A 328 22.96 -4.18 -18.51
C TYR A 328 24.39 -4.34 -19.05
N PRO A 329 25.18 -3.26 -19.23
CA PRO A 329 26.49 -3.32 -19.88
C PRO A 329 27.48 -4.37 -19.31
N CYS A 330 27.54 -4.51 -17.98
CA CYS A 330 28.43 -5.48 -17.31
C CYS A 330 28.01 -6.94 -17.49
N SER A 331 26.78 -7.19 -17.91
CA SER A 331 26.21 -8.54 -18.01
C SER A 331 26.49 -9.20 -19.36
N THR A 332 27.02 -8.45 -20.31
CA THR A 332 27.13 -8.84 -21.73
C THR A 332 28.00 -10.07 -21.96
N GLN A 333 29.01 -10.30 -21.12
CA GLN A 333 29.83 -11.51 -21.13
C GLN A 333 29.03 -12.80 -20.87
N TYR A 334 27.84 -12.72 -20.28
CA TYR A 334 26.96 -13.86 -20.03
C TYR A 334 25.94 -14.09 -21.15
N ASN A 335 25.92 -13.24 -22.19
CA ASN A 335 25.10 -13.45 -23.39
C ASN A 335 25.82 -14.41 -24.34
N ASP A 336 25.68 -15.71 -24.08
CA ASP A 336 26.39 -16.79 -24.77
C ASP A 336 25.58 -17.47 -25.89
N ILE A 337 24.38 -16.98 -26.16
CA ILE A 337 23.53 -17.46 -27.27
C ILE A 337 23.48 -16.44 -28.41
N GLN A 338 23.36 -16.95 -29.64
CA GLN A 338 23.21 -16.09 -30.81
C GLN A 338 21.81 -15.47 -30.84
N LEU A 339 21.74 -14.14 -30.71
CA LEU A 339 20.48 -13.39 -30.76
C LEU A 339 20.11 -13.09 -32.22
N GLN A 340 18.90 -13.50 -32.64
CA GLN A 340 18.34 -13.17 -33.95
C GLN A 340 17.63 -11.80 -33.91
N TYR A 341 17.90 -10.92 -34.86
CA TYR A 341 17.20 -9.63 -35.00
C TYR A 341 17.29 -9.12 -36.45
N ASP A 342 16.40 -8.20 -36.82
CA ASP A 342 16.45 -7.53 -38.13
C ASP A 342 17.49 -6.40 -38.10
N GLU A 343 18.52 -6.51 -38.94
CA GLU A 343 19.65 -5.57 -38.98
C GLU A 343 19.20 -4.14 -39.30
N GLN A 344 18.17 -3.95 -40.13
CA GLN A 344 17.69 -2.60 -40.46
C GLN A 344 17.02 -1.94 -39.25
N LEU A 345 16.24 -2.69 -38.48
CA LEU A 345 15.60 -2.19 -37.25
C LEU A 345 16.65 -1.93 -36.16
N TYR A 346 17.66 -2.79 -36.04
CA TYR A 346 18.79 -2.57 -35.14
C TYR A 346 19.58 -1.29 -35.50
N GLN A 347 19.96 -1.11 -36.77
CA GLN A 347 20.66 0.09 -37.22
C GLN A 347 19.82 1.36 -37.02
N ARG A 348 18.49 1.26 -37.15
CA ARG A 348 17.57 2.36 -36.84
C ARG A 348 17.61 2.75 -35.37
N LEU A 349 17.65 1.78 -34.44
CA LEU A 349 17.82 2.04 -33.00
C LEU A 349 19.17 2.69 -32.68
N ILE A 350 20.25 2.21 -33.30
CA ILE A 350 21.59 2.79 -33.13
C ILE A 350 21.67 4.22 -33.68
N ALA A 351 21.16 4.47 -34.88
CA ALA A 351 21.05 5.81 -35.46
C ALA A 351 20.18 6.73 -34.58
N GLY A 352 19.15 6.16 -33.97
CA GLY A 352 18.33 6.75 -32.93
C GLY A 352 19.03 6.92 -31.58
N ARG A 353 20.34 6.65 -31.45
CA ARG A 353 21.13 6.81 -30.21
C ARG A 353 20.59 6.00 -29.01
N VAL A 354 20.05 4.82 -29.25
CA VAL A 354 19.86 3.78 -28.23
C VAL A 354 21.19 3.00 -28.15
N ASP A 355 21.66 2.68 -26.94
CA ASP A 355 22.90 1.91 -26.80
C ASP A 355 22.75 0.47 -27.32
N GLU A 356 23.88 -0.15 -27.64
CA GLU A 356 23.91 -1.45 -28.32
C GLU A 356 23.16 -2.55 -27.56
N HIS A 357 23.26 -2.60 -26.23
CA HIS A 357 22.69 -3.71 -25.45
C HIS A 357 21.17 -3.65 -25.44
N LEU A 358 20.59 -2.46 -25.18
CA LEU A 358 19.15 -2.27 -25.29
C LEU A 358 18.67 -2.36 -26.73
N ALA A 359 19.43 -1.83 -27.70
CA ALA A 359 19.08 -1.90 -29.11
C ALA A 359 18.96 -3.36 -29.60
N ARG A 360 19.89 -4.25 -29.21
CA ARG A 360 19.81 -5.69 -29.52
C ARG A 360 18.57 -6.35 -28.94
N HIS A 361 18.25 -6.06 -27.67
CA HIS A 361 17.05 -6.58 -27.00
C HIS A 361 15.76 -6.15 -27.70
N ILE A 362 15.60 -4.85 -28.00
CA ILE A 362 14.42 -4.33 -28.69
C ILE A 362 14.33 -4.91 -30.11
N ALA A 363 15.44 -4.92 -30.86
CA ALA A 363 15.45 -5.48 -32.21
C ALA A 363 15.11 -6.97 -32.24
N HIS A 364 15.54 -7.73 -31.22
CA HIS A 364 15.18 -9.14 -31.07
C HIS A 364 13.68 -9.34 -30.85
N MET A 365 13.03 -8.55 -29.99
CA MET A 365 11.57 -8.65 -29.80
C MET A 365 10.79 -8.40 -31.11
N PHE A 366 11.35 -7.59 -32.00
CA PHE A 366 10.76 -7.23 -33.30
C PHE A 366 10.99 -8.29 -34.40
N ILE A 367 11.65 -9.41 -34.11
CA ILE A 367 11.55 -10.58 -34.99
C ILE A 367 10.11 -11.10 -35.01
N ARG A 368 9.34 -10.86 -33.93
CA ARG A 368 7.93 -11.24 -33.84
C ARG A 368 7.04 -10.24 -34.56
N ASP A 369 5.92 -10.75 -35.08
CA ASP A 369 4.91 -9.92 -35.72
C ASP A 369 3.83 -9.47 -34.72
N PRO A 370 3.20 -8.30 -34.96
CA PRO A 370 2.04 -7.85 -34.18
C PRO A 370 0.85 -8.79 -34.39
N LEU A 371 0.22 -9.24 -33.31
CA LEU A 371 -0.95 -10.14 -33.37
C LEU A 371 -2.29 -9.43 -33.16
N HIS A 372 -2.26 -8.19 -32.67
CA HIS A 372 -3.46 -7.40 -32.43
C HIS A 372 -3.21 -5.94 -32.80
N VAL A 373 -3.91 -5.50 -33.85
CA VAL A 373 -3.85 -4.15 -34.39
C VAL A 373 -5.29 -3.77 -34.73
N CYS A 374 -5.69 -2.54 -34.39
CA CYS A 374 -7.00 -2.02 -34.77
C CYS A 374 -6.87 -1.18 -36.05
N GLU A 375 -7.85 -1.27 -36.94
CA GLU A 375 -7.88 -0.57 -38.23
C GLU A 375 -7.73 0.95 -38.06
N GLU A 376 -8.41 1.52 -37.06
CA GLU A 376 -8.40 2.94 -36.74
C GLU A 376 -7.08 3.41 -36.12
N ARG A 377 -6.16 2.48 -35.83
CA ARG A 377 -4.90 2.71 -35.13
C ARG A 377 -3.70 2.30 -35.99
N ILE A 378 -3.84 2.17 -37.30
CA ILE A 378 -2.69 1.89 -38.18
C ILE A 378 -1.80 3.14 -38.26
N GLU A 379 -2.35 4.28 -38.66
CA GLU A 379 -1.61 5.54 -38.73
C GLU A 379 -1.62 6.23 -37.37
N GLN A 380 -0.43 6.55 -36.85
CA GLN A 380 -0.26 7.14 -35.52
C GLN A 380 0.86 8.19 -35.55
N ASP A 381 0.83 9.13 -34.61
CA ASP A 381 1.93 10.07 -34.36
C ASP A 381 2.96 9.40 -33.45
N ASP A 382 4.12 9.03 -33.99
CA ASP A 382 5.16 8.31 -33.25
C ASP A 382 5.77 9.13 -32.12
N GLN A 383 5.59 10.45 -32.12
CA GLN A 383 6.00 11.32 -31.02
C GLN A 383 4.98 11.35 -29.88
N LYS A 384 3.80 10.76 -30.03
CA LYS A 384 2.76 10.79 -28.99
C LYS A 384 2.30 9.40 -28.57
N SER A 385 2.25 8.46 -29.49
CA SER A 385 1.77 7.11 -29.26
C SER A 385 2.92 6.12 -29.08
N THR A 386 2.62 5.01 -28.41
CA THR A 386 3.52 3.86 -28.27
C THR A 386 2.84 2.56 -28.66
N GLU A 387 1.67 2.59 -29.29
CA GLU A 387 0.87 1.37 -29.50
C GLU A 387 1.49 0.35 -30.47
N HIS A 388 2.23 0.78 -31.50
CA HIS A 388 2.95 -0.14 -32.39
C HIS A 388 4.12 -0.80 -31.68
N PHE A 389 4.79 -0.08 -30.79
CA PHE A 389 5.76 -0.68 -29.87
C PHE A 389 5.08 -1.65 -28.90
N GLU A 390 4.02 -1.21 -28.22
CA GLU A 390 3.32 -1.96 -27.19
C GLU A 390 2.62 -3.21 -27.72
N THR A 391 2.14 -3.23 -28.96
CA THR A 391 1.54 -4.45 -29.52
C THR A 391 2.57 -5.58 -29.65
N ILE A 392 3.83 -5.27 -29.96
CA ILE A 392 4.93 -6.25 -30.01
C ILE A 392 5.46 -6.53 -28.60
N GLN A 393 5.75 -5.50 -27.81
CA GLN A 393 6.25 -5.63 -26.43
C GLN A 393 5.29 -6.42 -25.53
N SER A 394 3.99 -6.09 -25.54
CA SER A 394 2.99 -6.76 -24.69
C SER A 394 2.70 -8.20 -25.10
N SER A 395 3.08 -8.60 -26.31
CA SER A 395 2.94 -9.96 -26.85
C SER A 395 4.27 -10.70 -27.00
N ASN A 396 5.37 -10.15 -26.51
CA ASN A 396 6.56 -10.91 -26.15
C ASN A 396 6.46 -11.19 -24.64
N TRP A 397 6.18 -12.44 -24.28
CA TRP A 397 5.88 -12.85 -22.91
C TRP A 397 7.07 -13.61 -22.32
N MET A 398 8.11 -12.87 -21.97
CA MET A 398 9.29 -13.45 -21.35
C MET A 398 9.07 -13.76 -19.85
N ASN A 399 9.97 -14.53 -19.23
CA ASN A 399 10.02 -14.72 -17.76
C ASN A 399 10.34 -13.41 -17.02
N MET A 400 11.18 -12.55 -17.60
CA MET A 400 11.39 -11.17 -17.18
C MET A 400 10.93 -10.20 -18.26
N ARG A 401 10.30 -9.09 -17.88
CA ARG A 401 9.94 -8.02 -18.83
C ARG A 401 10.51 -6.68 -18.37
N PHE A 402 11.28 -6.04 -19.24
CA PHE A 402 11.73 -4.66 -19.08
C PHE A 402 10.64 -3.72 -19.62
N LYS A 403 10.11 -2.82 -18.79
CA LYS A 403 8.92 -2.01 -19.09
C LYS A 403 9.27 -0.52 -19.08
N PRO A 404 9.28 0.13 -20.26
CA PRO A 404 9.37 1.58 -20.33
C PRO A 404 8.23 2.28 -19.56
N PRO A 405 8.45 3.54 -19.15
CA PRO A 405 7.39 4.43 -18.67
C PRO A 405 6.27 4.54 -19.73
N PRO A 406 4.99 4.48 -19.34
CA PRO A 406 3.90 4.75 -20.26
C PRO A 406 3.87 6.25 -20.61
N PRO A 407 3.50 6.63 -21.85
CA PRO A 407 3.50 8.03 -22.28
C PRO A 407 2.44 8.90 -21.58
N ASP A 408 1.40 8.29 -21.00
CA ASP A 408 0.19 8.91 -20.47
C ASP A 408 0.14 9.01 -18.93
N ASP A 409 1.11 8.42 -18.21
CA ASP A 409 1.21 8.55 -16.74
C ASP A 409 2.63 8.93 -16.29
N PRO A 410 2.88 10.22 -15.97
CA PRO A 410 4.20 10.70 -15.57
C PRO A 410 4.66 10.19 -14.21
N ASN A 411 3.79 9.52 -13.43
CA ASN A 411 4.14 8.96 -12.12
C ASN A 411 4.72 7.54 -12.21
N ILE A 412 4.63 6.90 -13.39
CA ILE A 412 5.12 5.56 -13.62
C ILE A 412 6.46 5.66 -14.36
N GLY A 413 7.53 5.18 -13.73
CA GLY A 413 8.86 5.17 -14.35
C GLY A 413 9.25 3.81 -14.93
N TRP A 414 10.56 3.60 -15.03
CA TRP A 414 11.14 2.36 -15.56
C TRP A 414 10.84 1.20 -14.61
N ARG A 415 10.33 0.10 -15.16
CA ARG A 415 9.89 -1.05 -14.37
C ARG A 415 10.49 -2.35 -14.90
N VAL A 416 10.56 -3.33 -14.02
CA VAL A 416 10.76 -4.73 -14.38
C VAL A 416 9.63 -5.57 -13.83
N GLU A 417 9.21 -6.58 -14.58
CA GLU A 417 8.13 -7.48 -14.20
C GLU A 417 8.67 -8.92 -14.19
N PHE A 418 8.53 -9.58 -13.04
CA PHE A 418 8.89 -10.96 -12.79
C PHE A 418 7.63 -11.83 -12.94
N ARG A 419 7.65 -12.75 -13.90
CA ARG A 419 6.44 -13.40 -14.45
C ARG A 419 6.28 -14.92 -14.24
N PRO A 420 7.31 -15.72 -13.91
CA PRO A 420 7.19 -17.17 -13.99
C PRO A 420 6.46 -17.82 -12.81
N THR A 421 6.29 -17.13 -11.68
CA THR A 421 5.73 -17.71 -10.45
C THR A 421 4.32 -18.27 -10.66
N GLU A 422 4.12 -19.53 -10.30
CA GLU A 422 2.80 -20.15 -10.27
C GLU A 422 1.95 -19.50 -9.18
N VAL A 423 0.66 -19.31 -9.43
CA VAL A 423 -0.23 -18.83 -8.38
C VAL A 423 -0.41 -19.90 -7.31
N GLN A 424 -0.51 -19.48 -6.05
CA GLN A 424 -0.69 -20.39 -4.91
C GLN A 424 -2.11 -20.34 -4.40
N LEU A 425 -2.52 -21.39 -3.67
CA LEU A 425 -3.89 -21.52 -3.19
C LEU A 425 -4.27 -20.46 -2.14
N THR A 426 -3.33 -20.11 -1.24
CA THR A 426 -3.62 -19.16 -0.16
C THR A 426 -2.97 -17.79 -0.40
N HIS A 427 -3.62 -16.74 0.11
CA HIS A 427 -3.04 -15.39 0.05
C HIS A 427 -1.73 -15.26 0.86
N PHE A 428 -1.53 -16.12 1.88
CA PHE A 428 -0.28 -16.15 2.64
C PHE A 428 0.88 -16.61 1.76
N GLU A 429 0.71 -17.72 1.03
CA GLU A 429 1.75 -18.26 0.15
C GLU A 429 2.08 -17.29 -0.97
N ASN A 430 1.07 -16.73 -1.64
CA ASN A 430 1.27 -15.72 -2.68
C ASN A 430 2.02 -14.50 -2.13
N ALA A 431 1.63 -13.99 -0.96
CA ALA A 431 2.34 -12.90 -0.32
C ALA A 431 3.77 -13.28 0.07
N ALA A 432 4.03 -14.51 0.51
CA ALA A 432 5.38 -14.96 0.85
C ALA A 432 6.32 -14.86 -0.37
N TYR A 433 5.87 -15.31 -1.55
CA TYR A 433 6.64 -15.19 -2.79
C TYR A 433 6.82 -13.74 -3.24
N CYS A 434 5.79 -12.90 -3.16
CA CYS A 434 5.90 -11.48 -3.46
C CYS A 434 6.94 -10.81 -2.54
N CYS A 435 6.81 -11.02 -1.22
CA CYS A 435 7.68 -10.41 -0.22
C CYS A 435 9.13 -10.89 -0.37
N PHE A 436 9.33 -12.18 -0.65
CA PHE A 436 10.64 -12.76 -0.92
C PHE A 436 11.34 -12.06 -2.09
N LEU A 437 10.67 -11.87 -3.23
CA LEU A 437 11.28 -11.22 -4.38
C LEU A 437 11.54 -9.73 -4.17
N VAL A 438 10.63 -9.01 -3.51
CA VAL A 438 10.86 -7.58 -3.21
C VAL A 438 12.09 -7.45 -2.31
N LEU A 439 12.17 -8.25 -1.24
CA LEU A 439 13.32 -8.27 -0.34
C LEU A 439 14.62 -8.66 -1.08
N LEU A 440 14.54 -9.63 -1.99
CA LEU A 440 15.64 -10.00 -2.88
C LEU A 440 16.12 -8.81 -3.71
N THR A 441 15.22 -8.04 -4.32
CA THR A 441 15.61 -6.85 -5.10
C THR A 441 16.31 -5.82 -4.22
N ARG A 442 15.84 -5.62 -2.98
CA ARG A 442 16.46 -4.66 -2.05
C ARG A 442 17.86 -5.10 -1.67
N MET A 443 18.01 -6.38 -1.31
CA MET A 443 19.31 -6.96 -1.01
C MET A 443 20.28 -6.88 -2.21
N ILE A 444 19.83 -7.21 -3.42
CA ILE A 444 20.64 -7.13 -4.64
C ILE A 444 21.17 -5.71 -4.86
N VAL A 445 20.29 -4.70 -4.75
CA VAL A 445 20.65 -3.30 -5.00
C VAL A 445 21.55 -2.77 -3.88
N SER A 446 21.17 -2.97 -2.61
CA SER A 446 21.92 -2.46 -1.46
C SER A 446 23.32 -3.07 -1.34
N ASN A 447 23.45 -4.36 -1.58
CA ASN A 447 24.72 -5.09 -1.44
C ASN A 447 25.47 -5.27 -2.77
N ARG A 448 24.92 -4.75 -3.88
CA ARG A 448 25.49 -4.86 -5.24
C ARG A 448 25.82 -6.32 -5.60
N LEU A 449 24.91 -7.23 -5.30
CA LEU A 449 25.10 -8.66 -5.55
C LEU A 449 24.89 -8.98 -7.03
N THR A 450 25.62 -9.96 -7.54
CA THR A 450 25.40 -10.51 -8.88
C THR A 450 25.19 -12.02 -8.88
N PHE A 451 24.07 -12.44 -9.48
CA PHE A 451 23.66 -13.84 -9.64
C PHE A 451 23.76 -14.32 -11.10
N LEU A 452 24.38 -13.52 -11.97
CA LEU A 452 24.47 -13.78 -13.40
C LEU A 452 25.16 -15.12 -13.68
N ILE A 453 24.57 -15.85 -14.62
CA ILE A 453 25.09 -17.08 -15.22
C ILE A 453 24.83 -16.97 -16.74
N PRO A 454 25.52 -17.74 -17.60
CA PRO A 454 25.22 -17.72 -19.03
C PRO A 454 23.74 -17.96 -19.35
N ILE A 455 23.19 -17.24 -20.35
CA ILE A 455 21.77 -17.33 -20.75
C ILE A 455 21.38 -18.75 -21.19
N SER A 456 22.31 -19.49 -21.80
CA SER A 456 22.10 -20.91 -22.13
C SER A 456 21.76 -21.75 -20.89
N LEU A 457 22.44 -21.52 -19.76
CA LEU A 457 22.20 -22.21 -18.49
C LEU A 457 20.91 -21.75 -17.82
N VAL A 458 20.51 -20.49 -17.96
CA VAL A 458 19.17 -20.03 -17.50
C VAL A 458 18.08 -20.77 -18.28
N THR A 459 18.25 -20.93 -19.59
CA THR A 459 17.31 -21.64 -20.46
C THR A 459 17.23 -23.11 -20.07
N GLU A 460 18.37 -23.76 -19.83
CA GLU A 460 18.41 -25.14 -19.33
C GLU A 460 17.74 -25.27 -17.95
N ASN A 461 18.00 -24.33 -17.03
CA ASN A 461 17.37 -24.32 -15.72
C ASN A 461 15.85 -24.21 -15.80
N MET A 462 15.31 -23.42 -16.72
CA MET A 462 13.85 -23.34 -16.94
C MET A 462 13.28 -24.71 -17.36
N GLN A 463 13.99 -25.48 -18.20
CA GLN A 463 13.59 -26.83 -18.60
C GLN A 463 13.68 -27.84 -17.45
N ARG A 464 14.68 -27.70 -16.57
CA ARG A 464 14.82 -28.55 -15.38
C ARG A 464 13.75 -28.22 -14.33
N ALA A 465 13.47 -26.94 -14.12
CA ALA A 465 12.57 -26.46 -13.07
C ALA A 465 11.10 -26.86 -13.24
N VAL A 466 10.67 -27.18 -14.46
CA VAL A 466 9.28 -27.57 -14.76
C VAL A 466 9.02 -29.06 -14.55
N ARG A 467 10.08 -29.89 -14.43
CA ARG A 467 9.97 -31.34 -14.25
C ARG A 467 9.22 -31.69 -12.98
N ARG A 468 8.55 -32.84 -12.97
CA ARG A 468 7.89 -33.35 -11.76
C ARG A 468 8.89 -33.46 -10.60
N ASP A 469 8.46 -33.01 -9.42
CA ASP A 469 9.26 -32.98 -8.19
C ASP A 469 10.60 -32.23 -8.33
N ALA A 470 10.67 -31.22 -9.24
CA ALA A 470 11.92 -30.52 -9.52
C ALA A 470 12.56 -29.90 -8.28
N ILE A 471 11.74 -29.40 -7.36
CA ILE A 471 12.17 -28.83 -6.09
C ILE A 471 13.09 -29.75 -5.28
N SER A 472 12.86 -31.07 -5.33
CA SER A 472 13.60 -32.07 -4.56
C SER A 472 14.51 -32.97 -5.40
N THR A 473 14.28 -33.06 -6.71
CA THR A 473 14.99 -34.02 -7.58
C THR A 473 15.98 -33.37 -8.54
N GLN A 474 15.81 -32.08 -8.86
CA GLN A 474 16.65 -31.39 -9.82
C GLN A 474 17.68 -30.52 -9.12
N LYS A 475 18.83 -30.37 -9.77
CA LYS A 475 19.80 -29.31 -9.47
C LYS A 475 19.77 -28.27 -10.59
N LEU A 476 19.89 -27.01 -10.23
CA LEU A 476 19.94 -25.89 -11.15
C LEU A 476 21.34 -25.28 -11.13
N HIS A 477 21.80 -24.80 -12.28
CA HIS A 477 23.01 -24.01 -12.39
C HIS A 477 22.84 -22.69 -11.63
N PHE A 478 23.70 -22.44 -10.66
CA PHE A 478 23.67 -21.23 -9.85
C PHE A 478 25.08 -20.80 -9.46
N ARG A 479 25.25 -19.51 -9.19
CA ARG A 479 26.55 -18.93 -8.84
C ARG A 479 26.96 -19.33 -7.42
N LYS A 480 28.21 -19.76 -7.23
CA LYS A 480 28.82 -20.10 -5.94
C LYS A 480 29.25 -18.85 -5.16
N THR A 481 29.96 -17.94 -5.82
CA THR A 481 30.58 -16.77 -5.20
C THR A 481 29.71 -15.53 -5.36
N LEU A 482 29.60 -14.73 -4.31
CA LEU A 482 29.01 -13.40 -4.42
C LEU A 482 30.08 -12.48 -5.03
N ALA A 483 29.92 -12.10 -6.29
CA ALA A 483 30.74 -11.04 -6.87
C ALA A 483 30.01 -9.70 -6.80
N HIS A 484 30.76 -8.64 -7.10
CA HIS A 484 30.26 -7.28 -7.28
C HIS A 484 30.56 -6.84 -8.71
N CYS A 485 29.60 -6.23 -9.41
CA CYS A 485 29.91 -5.66 -10.72
C CYS A 485 30.74 -4.38 -10.58
N TRP A 486 31.38 -3.99 -11.68
CA TRP A 486 32.23 -2.80 -11.77
C TRP A 486 31.45 -1.49 -11.79
N HIS A 487 30.16 -1.58 -12.07
CA HIS A 487 29.24 -0.48 -12.07
C HIS A 487 28.20 -0.68 -10.97
N THR A 488 27.77 0.43 -10.39
CA THR A 488 26.66 0.48 -9.45
C THR A 488 25.32 0.34 -10.17
N PRO A 489 24.23 -0.02 -9.48
CA PRO A 489 22.90 -0.11 -10.09
C PRO A 489 22.47 1.16 -10.85
N ASP A 490 22.91 2.35 -10.43
CA ASP A 490 22.67 3.62 -11.13
C ASP A 490 23.61 3.90 -12.32
N GLY A 491 24.45 2.94 -12.71
CA GLY A 491 25.30 3.01 -13.90
C GLY A 491 26.61 3.76 -13.71
N LYS A 492 26.98 4.11 -12.47
CA LYS A 492 28.26 4.79 -12.18
C LYS A 492 29.40 3.78 -12.02
N PRO A 493 30.64 4.11 -12.42
CA PRO A 493 31.81 3.31 -12.04
C PRO A 493 31.90 3.21 -10.52
N CYS A 494 32.36 2.08 -10.00
CA CYS A 494 32.62 1.94 -8.57
C CYS A 494 33.60 3.04 -8.08
N PRO A 495 33.34 3.69 -6.92
CA PRO A 495 34.24 4.71 -6.38
C PRO A 495 35.66 4.17 -6.17
N GLU A 496 36.67 4.97 -6.53
CA GLU A 496 38.08 4.70 -6.23
C GLU A 496 38.26 4.46 -4.72
N GLY A 497 38.62 3.23 -4.34
CA GLY A 497 38.79 2.83 -2.94
C GLY A 497 38.32 1.41 -2.61
N HIS A 498 37.44 0.83 -3.45
CA HIS A 498 37.28 -0.62 -3.53
C HIS A 498 38.00 -1.09 -4.79
N PRO A 499 38.84 -2.15 -4.73
CA PRO A 499 39.47 -2.64 -5.94
C PRO A 499 38.37 -2.94 -6.97
N PRO A 500 38.50 -2.51 -8.24
CA PRO A 500 37.67 -3.07 -9.29
C PRO A 500 37.78 -4.59 -9.13
N ALA A 501 36.66 -5.31 -9.07
CA ALA A 501 36.73 -6.76 -9.14
C ALA A 501 37.60 -7.06 -10.36
N GLU A 502 38.77 -7.68 -10.18
CA GLU A 502 39.59 -8.03 -11.33
C GLU A 502 38.68 -8.76 -12.32
N PRO A 503 38.79 -8.51 -13.65
CA PRO A 503 37.98 -9.23 -14.61
C PRO A 503 38.17 -10.70 -14.30
N GLU A 504 37.06 -11.40 -13.99
CA GLU A 504 37.16 -12.82 -13.70
C GLU A 504 37.94 -13.43 -14.87
N PRO A 505 39.11 -14.07 -14.62
CA PRO A 505 40.05 -14.43 -15.66
C PRO A 505 39.43 -15.27 -16.77
N GLU A 506 38.30 -15.92 -16.49
CA GLU A 506 37.40 -16.50 -17.47
C GLU A 506 35.93 -16.22 -17.10
N PRO A 507 35.06 -15.82 -18.04
CA PRO A 507 33.61 -15.68 -17.83
C PRO A 507 32.90 -16.97 -17.36
N TYR A 508 33.60 -18.11 -17.49
CA TYR A 508 33.09 -19.46 -17.27
C TYR A 508 33.83 -20.24 -16.15
N GLY A 509 34.86 -19.65 -15.54
CA GLY A 509 35.76 -20.36 -14.63
C GLY A 509 35.12 -20.66 -13.27
N ASN A 510 34.88 -21.94 -12.96
CA ASN A 510 34.56 -22.55 -11.64
C ASN A 510 33.45 -21.93 -10.74
N ASN A 511 32.87 -20.79 -11.09
CA ASN A 511 31.98 -19.99 -10.24
C ASN A 511 30.49 -20.33 -10.38
N VAL A 512 30.14 -21.22 -11.31
CA VAL A 512 28.80 -21.83 -11.40
C VAL A 512 28.86 -23.26 -10.86
N ALA A 513 27.85 -23.66 -10.09
CA ALA A 513 27.63 -25.05 -9.67
C ALA A 513 26.18 -25.47 -9.93
N GLU A 514 25.98 -26.77 -10.02
CA GLU A 514 24.65 -27.36 -9.87
C GLU A 514 24.29 -27.45 -8.39
N MET A 515 23.23 -26.76 -8.00
CA MET A 515 22.71 -26.73 -6.63
C MET A 515 21.23 -27.11 -6.62
N SER A 516 20.82 -27.88 -5.63
CA SER A 516 19.39 -28.10 -5.35
C SER A 516 18.71 -26.79 -4.92
N ILE A 517 17.38 -26.75 -4.97
CA ILE A 517 16.62 -25.58 -4.50
C ILE A 517 16.88 -25.33 -3.01
N ASP A 518 17.01 -26.38 -2.19
CA ASP A 518 17.36 -26.26 -0.78
C ASP A 518 18.72 -25.56 -0.60
N GLU A 519 19.74 -25.98 -1.33
CA GLU A 519 21.08 -25.37 -1.26
C GLU A 519 21.08 -23.90 -1.72
N ILE A 520 20.31 -23.55 -2.75
CA ILE A 520 20.22 -22.15 -3.21
C ILE A 520 19.45 -21.30 -2.19
N VAL A 521 18.38 -21.81 -1.60
CA VAL A 521 17.53 -21.03 -0.67
C VAL A 521 18.16 -20.95 0.72
N ASN A 522 18.62 -22.08 1.26
CA ASN A 522 19.08 -22.23 2.64
C ASN A 522 20.60 -22.22 2.79
N GLY A 523 21.34 -22.34 1.69
CA GLY A 523 22.80 -22.36 1.68
C GLY A 523 23.38 -23.75 1.79
N ASN A 524 24.68 -23.84 1.52
CA ASN A 524 25.53 -25.00 1.73
C ASN A 524 26.94 -24.54 2.13
N THR A 525 27.96 -25.37 1.95
CA THR A 525 29.35 -25.02 2.26
C THR A 525 29.92 -23.92 1.37
N ASP A 526 29.45 -23.84 0.12
CA ASP A 526 30.06 -23.04 -0.94
C ASP A 526 29.26 -21.75 -1.22
N PHE A 527 27.95 -21.78 -0.97
CA PHE A 527 27.04 -20.65 -1.15
C PHE A 527 26.27 -20.37 0.15
N PRO A 528 26.22 -19.12 0.65
CA PRO A 528 25.54 -18.80 1.91
C PRO A 528 24.04 -19.07 1.93
N GLY A 529 23.37 -19.09 0.77
CA GLY A 529 21.91 -19.22 0.65
C GLY A 529 21.20 -17.87 0.53
N LEU A 530 20.15 -17.80 -0.28
CA LEU A 530 19.39 -16.56 -0.50
C LEU A 530 18.70 -16.08 0.79
N VAL A 531 18.08 -16.98 1.56
CA VAL A 531 17.40 -16.59 2.80
C VAL A 531 18.38 -16.15 3.89
N PRO A 532 19.48 -16.86 4.15
CA PRO A 532 20.52 -16.36 5.06
C PRO A 532 21.04 -14.96 4.70
N LEU A 533 21.28 -14.68 3.42
CA LEU A 533 21.70 -13.34 2.96
C LEU A 533 20.61 -12.28 3.21
N MET A 534 19.34 -12.62 2.97
CA MET A 534 18.21 -11.74 3.28
C MET A 534 18.08 -11.45 4.78
N LEU A 535 18.28 -12.46 5.62
CA LEU A 535 18.27 -12.30 7.07
C LEU A 535 19.41 -11.41 7.56
N GLN A 536 20.58 -11.51 6.95
CA GLN A 536 21.71 -10.62 7.21
C GLN A 536 21.39 -9.17 6.81
N PHE A 537 20.83 -8.97 5.62
CA PHE A 537 20.37 -7.65 5.16
C PHE A 537 19.34 -7.03 6.14
N LEU A 538 18.38 -7.82 6.60
CA LEU A 538 17.38 -7.38 7.58
C LEU A 538 17.97 -7.05 8.96
N ASN A 539 19.13 -7.60 9.34
CA ASN A 539 19.80 -7.25 10.59
C ASN A 539 20.50 -5.88 10.51
N SER A 540 20.86 -5.43 9.30
CA SER A 540 21.43 -4.10 9.06
C SER A 540 20.39 -3.03 8.71
N ALA A 541 19.15 -3.44 8.39
CA ALA A 541 18.06 -2.54 8.05
C ALA A 541 17.28 -2.12 9.31
N ASP A 542 16.80 -0.87 9.34
CA ASP A 542 15.90 -0.38 10.38
C ASP A 542 14.48 -0.93 10.13
N VAL A 543 14.16 -2.07 10.74
CA VAL A 543 12.90 -2.79 10.55
C VAL A 543 12.19 -2.94 11.89
N ASP A 544 10.92 -2.52 11.95
CA ASP A 544 10.11 -2.70 13.14
C ASP A 544 9.86 -4.19 13.45
N VAL A 545 9.61 -4.49 14.72
CA VAL A 545 9.50 -5.87 15.23
C VAL A 545 8.38 -6.65 14.55
N ASP A 546 7.25 -6.01 14.25
CA ASP A 546 6.10 -6.66 13.64
C ASP A 546 6.40 -7.05 12.18
N THR A 547 6.98 -6.12 11.43
CA THR A 547 7.48 -6.38 10.06
C THR A 547 8.54 -7.48 10.05
N ARG A 548 9.51 -7.43 10.98
CA ARG A 548 10.54 -8.48 11.11
C ARG A 548 9.92 -9.85 11.38
N CYS A 549 8.89 -9.92 12.23
CA CYS A 549 8.17 -11.16 12.50
C CYS A 549 7.46 -11.70 11.26
N THR A 550 6.71 -10.85 10.53
CA THR A 550 6.00 -11.27 9.32
C THR A 550 6.96 -11.75 8.24
N VAL A 551 8.02 -10.99 7.98
CA VAL A 551 9.04 -11.37 6.99
C VAL A 551 9.70 -12.69 7.37
N ASN A 552 10.02 -12.91 8.65
CA ASN A 552 10.56 -14.19 9.12
C ASN A 552 9.60 -15.37 8.91
N GLN A 553 8.29 -15.17 9.03
CA GLN A 553 7.32 -16.22 8.73
C GLN A 553 7.33 -16.58 7.24
N TYR A 554 7.34 -15.57 6.36
CA TYR A 554 7.42 -15.81 4.92
C TYR A 554 8.73 -16.49 4.52
N LEU A 555 9.86 -16.01 5.03
CA LEU A 555 11.15 -16.63 4.76
C LEU A 555 11.19 -18.07 5.29
N SER A 556 10.74 -18.31 6.52
CA SER A 556 10.67 -19.67 7.08
C SER A 556 9.80 -20.62 6.25
N PHE A 557 8.69 -20.13 5.70
CA PHE A 557 7.87 -20.91 4.78
C PHE A 557 8.64 -21.30 3.50
N ILE A 558 9.33 -20.33 2.87
CA ILE A 558 10.15 -20.59 1.69
C ILE A 558 11.29 -21.58 2.00
N GLN A 559 11.97 -21.41 3.14
CA GLN A 559 13.04 -22.32 3.58
C GLN A 559 12.54 -23.77 3.75
N LYS A 560 11.41 -23.95 4.43
CA LYS A 560 10.81 -25.27 4.67
C LYS A 560 10.31 -25.93 3.39
N ARG A 561 9.74 -25.14 2.48
CA ARG A 561 9.32 -25.63 1.16
C ARG A 561 10.53 -26.05 0.34
N ALA A 562 11.59 -25.25 0.29
CA ALA A 562 12.84 -25.60 -0.39
C ALA A 562 13.46 -26.90 0.13
N ARG A 563 13.40 -27.14 1.44
CA ARG A 563 13.87 -28.39 2.08
C ARG A 563 12.97 -29.60 1.87
N GLY A 564 11.75 -29.40 1.35
CA GLY A 564 10.75 -30.45 1.21
C GLY A 564 9.98 -30.80 2.49
N GLU A 565 10.13 -30.02 3.58
CA GLU A 565 9.30 -30.15 4.78
C GLU A 565 7.84 -29.71 4.51
N ILE A 566 7.65 -28.83 3.52
CA ILE A 566 6.34 -28.39 3.03
C ILE A 566 6.25 -28.72 1.55
N TRP A 567 5.20 -29.41 1.16
CA TRP A 567 4.98 -29.75 -0.25
C TRP A 567 4.63 -28.52 -1.08
N THR A 568 4.99 -28.59 -2.36
CA THR A 568 4.43 -27.71 -3.39
C THR A 568 2.97 -28.07 -3.60
N THR A 569 2.16 -27.14 -4.12
CA THR A 569 0.76 -27.43 -4.44
C THR A 569 0.65 -28.55 -5.48
N ALA A 570 1.57 -28.61 -6.44
CA ALA A 570 1.61 -29.69 -7.42
C ALA A 570 1.81 -31.06 -6.77
N LYS A 571 2.77 -31.18 -5.84
CA LYS A 571 2.99 -32.44 -5.11
C LYS A 571 1.78 -32.82 -4.27
N TRP A 572 1.18 -31.87 -3.55
CA TRP A 572 -0.04 -32.14 -2.78
C TRP A 572 -1.19 -32.64 -3.65
N MET A 573 -1.42 -32.03 -4.83
CA MET A 573 -2.45 -32.50 -5.77
C MET A 573 -2.19 -33.93 -6.26
N ARG A 574 -0.92 -34.27 -6.56
CA ARG A 574 -0.55 -35.63 -6.96
C ARG A 574 -0.81 -36.65 -5.86
N GLU A 575 -0.41 -36.33 -4.63
CA GLU A 575 -0.63 -37.21 -3.47
C GLU A 575 -2.14 -37.35 -3.18
N PHE A 576 -2.92 -36.28 -3.31
CA PHE A 576 -4.37 -36.34 -3.18
C PHE A 576 -4.98 -37.32 -4.19
N VAL A 577 -4.65 -37.17 -5.48
CA VAL A 577 -5.13 -38.06 -6.54
C VAL A 577 -4.67 -39.49 -6.30
N HIS A 578 -3.40 -39.69 -5.91
CA HIS A 578 -2.85 -41.02 -5.66
C HIS A 578 -3.63 -41.78 -4.57
N HIS A 579 -4.09 -41.11 -3.53
CA HIS A 579 -4.83 -41.73 -2.44
C HIS A 579 -6.35 -41.74 -2.64
N HIS A 580 -6.84 -41.13 -3.71
CA HIS A 580 -8.28 -41.06 -3.99
C HIS A 580 -8.83 -42.41 -4.44
N SER A 581 -9.95 -42.84 -3.86
CA SER A 581 -10.54 -44.17 -4.10
C SER A 581 -11.00 -44.41 -5.55
N THR A 582 -11.35 -43.35 -6.28
CA THR A 582 -11.79 -43.43 -7.67
C THR A 582 -10.63 -43.44 -8.68
N TYR A 583 -9.42 -43.10 -8.25
CA TYR A 583 -8.25 -43.06 -9.13
C TYR A 583 -7.71 -44.47 -9.40
N LYS A 584 -7.62 -44.84 -10.69
CA LYS A 584 -7.32 -46.23 -11.12
C LYS A 584 -5.85 -46.48 -11.41
N LYS A 585 -4.96 -45.56 -11.00
CA LYS A 585 -3.52 -45.64 -11.31
C LYS A 585 -3.23 -45.65 -12.81
N ASP A 586 -4.10 -45.07 -13.62
CA ASP A 586 -4.03 -44.99 -15.09
C ASP A 586 -3.74 -43.57 -15.59
N SER A 587 -3.34 -42.68 -14.68
CA SER A 587 -3.08 -41.25 -14.90
C SER A 587 -4.28 -40.40 -15.33
N HIS A 588 -5.45 -41.00 -15.54
CA HIS A 588 -6.70 -40.28 -15.71
C HIS A 588 -7.30 -39.94 -14.34
N VAL A 589 -7.69 -38.68 -14.14
CA VAL A 589 -8.25 -38.17 -12.88
C VAL A 589 -9.75 -37.97 -13.03
N PRO A 590 -10.60 -38.84 -12.44
CA PRO A 590 -12.05 -38.77 -12.63
C PRO A 590 -12.69 -37.50 -12.05
N ASP A 591 -13.85 -37.10 -12.58
CA ASP A 591 -14.62 -35.92 -12.14
C ASP A 591 -14.82 -35.89 -10.62
N GLU A 592 -15.18 -37.01 -10.00
CA GLU A 592 -15.36 -37.11 -8.55
C GLU A 592 -14.05 -36.80 -7.78
N CYS A 593 -12.90 -37.28 -8.27
CA CYS A 593 -11.60 -36.98 -7.67
C CYS A 593 -11.25 -35.50 -7.81
N ILE A 594 -11.50 -34.91 -8.99
CA ILE A 594 -11.30 -33.47 -9.20
C ILE A 594 -12.20 -32.66 -8.28
N TYR A 595 -13.47 -33.04 -8.15
CA TYR A 595 -14.43 -32.39 -7.27
C TYR A 595 -13.99 -32.44 -5.81
N ASP A 596 -13.67 -33.62 -5.27
CA ASP A 596 -13.26 -33.77 -3.87
C ASP A 596 -11.94 -33.02 -3.58
N MET A 597 -11.00 -33.05 -4.53
CA MET A 597 -9.76 -32.27 -4.45
C MET A 597 -10.07 -30.77 -4.41
N MET A 598 -10.90 -30.28 -5.32
CA MET A 598 -11.23 -28.85 -5.42
C MET A 598 -12.07 -28.36 -4.23
N LYS A 599 -12.97 -29.17 -3.67
CA LYS A 599 -13.66 -28.84 -2.41
C LYS A 599 -12.66 -28.73 -1.26
N THR A 600 -11.65 -29.59 -1.22
CA THR A 600 -10.57 -29.51 -0.21
C THR A 600 -9.72 -28.26 -0.41
N MET A 601 -9.34 -27.96 -1.66
CA MET A 601 -8.61 -26.73 -2.00
C MET A 601 -9.42 -25.48 -1.63
N ASP A 602 -10.74 -25.48 -1.88
CA ASP A 602 -11.62 -24.37 -1.53
C ASP A 602 -11.67 -24.16 -0.01
N LYS A 603 -11.76 -25.22 0.78
CA LYS A 603 -11.65 -25.11 2.25
C LYS A 603 -10.29 -24.57 2.71
N ILE A 604 -9.21 -24.97 2.06
CA ILE A 604 -7.86 -24.46 2.37
C ILE A 604 -7.75 -22.96 2.02
N SER A 605 -8.27 -22.52 0.87
CA SER A 605 -8.24 -21.10 0.46
C SER A 605 -9.01 -20.21 1.44
N HIS A 606 -10.08 -20.74 2.05
CA HIS A 606 -10.87 -20.07 3.10
C HIS A 606 -10.24 -20.13 4.51
N GLY A 607 -9.17 -20.92 4.69
CA GLY A 607 -8.50 -21.11 5.99
C GLY A 607 -9.27 -22.04 6.95
N GLU A 608 -10.15 -22.88 6.42
CA GLU A 608 -10.89 -23.90 7.18
C GLU A 608 -10.04 -25.17 7.39
N HIS A 609 -9.01 -25.37 6.54
CA HIS A 609 -8.03 -26.43 6.63
C HIS A 609 -6.60 -25.87 6.45
N TYR A 610 -5.60 -26.46 7.12
CA TYR A 610 -4.22 -25.93 7.20
C TYR A 610 -3.15 -26.90 6.68
N GLU A 611 -3.55 -27.96 5.98
CA GLU A 611 -2.67 -29.06 5.58
C GLU A 611 -1.46 -28.60 4.74
N MET A 612 -1.65 -27.61 3.87
CA MET A 612 -0.56 -27.04 3.05
C MET A 612 0.26 -25.92 3.74
N LEU A 613 -0.12 -25.48 4.94
CA LEU A 613 0.56 -24.39 5.66
C LEU A 613 1.41 -24.87 6.84
N SER A 614 1.36 -26.16 7.22
CA SER A 614 2.17 -26.87 8.25
C SER A 614 2.23 -26.30 9.68
N CYS A 615 1.90 -25.02 9.90
CA CYS A 615 1.72 -24.29 11.16
C CYS A 615 1.69 -22.76 10.95
N PHE A 616 1.90 -22.27 9.72
CA PHE A 616 1.88 -20.84 9.41
C PHE A 616 0.46 -20.30 9.48
N LYS A 617 0.17 -19.62 10.59
CA LYS A 617 -1.00 -18.75 10.73
C LYS A 617 -0.55 -17.31 10.53
N PRO A 618 -1.27 -16.49 9.74
CA PRO A 618 -0.99 -15.06 9.66
C PRO A 618 -0.98 -14.48 11.08
N LYS A 619 0.18 -14.06 11.57
CA LYS A 619 0.32 -13.49 12.91
C LYS A 619 -0.21 -12.08 12.99
N THR A 620 -0.39 -11.41 11.86
CA THR A 620 -0.76 -10.00 11.83
C THR A 620 -2.10 -9.85 12.50
N GLU A 621 -2.07 -9.35 13.75
CA GLU A 621 -3.26 -8.90 14.41
C GLU A 621 -3.96 -7.95 13.44
N ARG A 622 -5.24 -8.25 13.21
CA ARG A 622 -6.20 -7.42 12.45
C ARG A 622 -6.01 -5.91 12.71
N THR A 623 -5.52 -5.54 13.90
CA THR A 623 -5.24 -4.19 14.38
C THR A 623 -4.04 -3.47 13.76
N GLU A 624 -2.92 -4.18 13.54
CA GLU A 624 -1.70 -3.58 12.97
C GLU A 624 -1.82 -3.48 11.44
N LEU A 625 -2.55 -4.43 10.87
CA LEU A 625 -3.00 -4.48 9.48
C LEU A 625 -3.81 -3.24 9.08
N ILE A 626 -4.71 -2.80 9.96
CA ILE A 626 -5.50 -1.58 9.80
C ILE A 626 -4.61 -0.34 9.83
N ARG A 627 -3.67 -0.23 10.77
CA ARG A 627 -2.70 0.88 10.81
C ARG A 627 -1.92 1.02 9.50
N LEU A 628 -1.50 -0.10 8.91
CA LEU A 628 -0.66 -0.10 7.73
C LEU A 628 -1.42 0.16 6.42
N LEU A 629 -2.68 -0.29 6.30
CA LEU A 629 -3.56 0.10 5.19
C LEU A 629 -3.85 1.60 5.16
N LEU A 630 -3.84 2.23 6.34
CA LEU A 630 -4.17 3.64 6.50
C LEU A 630 -2.95 4.54 6.33
N ALA A 631 -1.75 4.04 6.67
CA ALA A 631 -0.48 4.67 6.30
C ALA A 631 -0.26 4.62 4.78
N ALA A 632 -0.66 3.52 4.14
CA ALA A 632 -0.48 3.29 2.70
C ALA A 632 -1.41 4.11 1.79
N ASN A 633 -2.60 4.50 2.24
CA ASN A 633 -3.57 5.14 1.35
C ASN A 633 -4.49 6.14 2.09
N PRO A 634 -3.98 7.32 2.48
CA PRO A 634 -4.76 8.30 3.24
C PRO A 634 -5.90 8.93 2.43
N LYS A 635 -6.01 8.71 1.10
CA LYS A 635 -6.94 9.47 0.25
C LYS A 635 -8.03 8.71 -0.55
N ARG A 636 -8.00 7.41 -0.90
CA ARG A 636 -9.17 6.79 -1.62
C ARG A 636 -9.41 5.27 -1.49
N TRP A 637 -10.71 4.94 -1.31
CA TRP A 637 -11.53 3.76 -1.69
C TRP A 637 -11.31 2.38 -1.02
N ILE A 638 -11.73 2.26 0.25
CA ILE A 638 -12.41 1.06 0.77
C ILE A 638 -13.90 1.41 0.88
N CYS A 639 -14.84 0.56 0.42
CA CYS A 639 -16.28 0.87 0.51
C CYS A 639 -16.76 0.79 1.97
N ASN A 640 -17.80 1.55 2.32
CA ASN A 640 -18.28 1.66 3.70
C ASN A 640 -18.75 0.31 4.27
N ASP A 641 -19.35 -0.55 3.43
CA ASP A 641 -19.84 -1.87 3.84
C ASP A 641 -18.69 -2.82 4.20
N ILE A 642 -17.57 -2.76 3.46
CA ILE A 642 -16.35 -3.50 3.80
C ILE A 642 -15.77 -3.00 5.13
N MET A 643 -15.84 -1.69 5.40
CA MET A 643 -15.42 -1.13 6.69
C MET A 643 -16.34 -1.61 7.82
N TYR A 644 -17.66 -1.60 7.63
CA TYR A 644 -18.59 -2.10 8.65
C TYR A 644 -18.45 -3.59 8.93
N ASP A 645 -18.24 -4.41 7.89
CA ASP A 645 -17.92 -5.82 8.04
C ASP A 645 -16.63 -6.00 8.83
N LEU A 646 -15.62 -5.15 8.60
CA LEU A 646 -14.39 -5.15 9.39
C LEU A 646 -14.64 -4.79 10.85
N PHE A 647 -15.47 -3.78 11.12
CA PHE A 647 -15.68 -3.25 12.47
C PHE A 647 -16.25 -4.30 13.43
N ARG A 648 -17.11 -5.19 12.92
CA ARG A 648 -17.67 -6.32 13.69
C ARG A 648 -16.60 -7.25 14.30
N PHE A 649 -15.36 -7.19 13.83
CA PHE A 649 -14.26 -8.04 14.27
C PHE A 649 -13.26 -7.35 15.21
N PHE A 650 -13.49 -6.08 15.55
CA PHE A 650 -12.66 -5.30 16.46
C PHE A 650 -13.46 -4.96 17.70
N ASP A 651 -12.79 -5.00 18.85
CA ASP A 651 -13.36 -4.37 20.03
C ASP A 651 -13.56 -2.86 19.79
N HIS A 652 -14.47 -2.27 20.57
CA HIS A 652 -14.83 -0.87 20.43
C HIS A 652 -13.61 0.07 20.59
N ALA A 653 -12.63 -0.33 21.41
CA ALA A 653 -11.42 0.42 21.67
C ALA A 653 -10.50 0.49 20.43
N LYS A 654 -10.30 -0.61 19.70
CA LYS A 654 -9.48 -0.64 18.47
C LYS A 654 -10.09 0.22 17.36
N LEU A 655 -11.42 0.26 17.23
CA LEU A 655 -12.10 1.11 16.25
C LEU A 655 -12.07 2.58 16.61
N GLY A 656 -12.30 2.92 17.88
CA GLY A 656 -12.23 4.31 18.34
C GLY A 656 -10.81 4.89 18.39
N LEU A 657 -9.83 4.11 18.88
CA LEU A 657 -8.49 4.61 19.21
C LEU A 657 -7.45 4.43 18.09
N LYS A 658 -7.71 3.54 17.13
CA LYS A 658 -6.79 3.32 16.02
C LYS A 658 -7.41 3.66 14.67
N LEU A 659 -8.73 3.54 14.47
CA LEU A 659 -9.36 3.69 13.14
C LEU A 659 -10.11 5.02 12.92
N ALA A 660 -10.91 5.47 13.88
CA ALA A 660 -11.64 6.75 13.76
C ALA A 660 -10.69 7.94 13.53
N LEU A 661 -9.46 7.83 14.03
CA LEU A 661 -8.47 8.91 14.06
C LEU A 661 -7.69 9.11 12.74
N ILE A 662 -7.85 8.23 11.74
CA ILE A 662 -7.12 8.39 10.47
C ILE A 662 -7.72 9.46 9.58
N SER A 663 -9.05 9.57 9.53
CA SER A 663 -9.70 10.58 8.71
C SER A 663 -11.11 10.91 9.19
N PRO A 664 -11.61 12.11 8.85
CA PRO A 664 -12.99 12.49 9.12
C PRO A 664 -14.02 11.48 8.60
N ARG A 665 -13.73 10.83 7.46
CA ARG A 665 -14.57 9.78 6.88
C ARG A 665 -14.63 8.54 7.78
N PHE A 666 -13.50 8.07 8.30
CA PHE A 666 -13.48 6.89 9.18
C PHE A 666 -14.11 7.19 10.54
N ASN A 667 -13.92 8.40 11.07
CA ASN A 667 -14.64 8.87 12.25
C ASN A 667 -16.16 8.79 12.06
N ALA A 668 -16.68 9.30 10.95
CA ALA A 668 -18.10 9.24 10.63
C ALA A 668 -18.62 7.80 10.49
N LEU A 669 -17.82 6.89 9.91
CA LEU A 669 -18.17 5.48 9.79
C LEU A 669 -18.18 4.78 11.16
N VAL A 670 -17.16 4.98 12.00
CA VAL A 670 -17.08 4.37 13.34
C VAL A 670 -18.24 4.86 14.22
N ASN A 671 -18.54 6.17 14.19
CA ASN A 671 -19.68 6.74 14.89
C ASN A 671 -21.01 6.14 14.43
N LYS A 672 -21.18 5.94 13.12
CA LYS A 672 -22.37 5.30 12.56
C LYS A 672 -22.45 3.81 12.90
N HIS A 673 -21.32 3.11 13.02
CA HIS A 673 -21.28 1.69 13.42
C HIS A 673 -21.69 1.46 14.87
N PHE A 674 -21.30 2.36 15.77
CA PHE A 674 -21.70 2.32 17.18
C PHE A 674 -23.09 2.89 17.45
N ASN A 675 -23.91 3.07 16.40
CA ASN A 675 -25.29 3.52 16.47
C ASN A 675 -25.47 4.80 17.31
N GLY A 676 -24.49 5.72 17.27
CA GLY A 676 -24.57 6.98 18.02
C GLY A 676 -24.66 6.84 19.54
N LYS A 677 -24.43 5.64 20.11
CA LYS A 677 -24.39 5.44 21.56
C LYS A 677 -22.97 5.69 22.05
N SER A 678 -22.76 6.92 22.49
CA SER A 678 -21.58 7.44 23.18
C SER A 678 -21.19 6.61 24.41
N GLU A 679 -19.90 6.70 24.74
CA GLU A 679 -19.22 6.40 26.03
C GLU A 679 -18.35 5.12 26.09
N LEU A 680 -17.02 5.33 25.88
CA LEU A 680 -15.84 4.78 26.59
C LEU A 680 -14.58 4.97 25.70
N THR A 681 -13.48 5.69 26.00
CA THR A 681 -13.01 6.69 27.00
C THR A 681 -11.60 7.07 26.48
N ILE A 682 -11.18 8.31 26.14
CA ILE A 682 -11.23 9.62 26.81
C ILE A 682 -10.60 9.53 28.21
N TRP A 683 -9.37 10.04 28.37
CA TRP A 683 -8.63 10.02 29.63
C TRP A 683 -9.20 11.12 30.52
N ARG A 684 -9.96 10.81 31.57
CA ARG A 684 -10.66 11.89 32.30
C ARG A 684 -9.71 12.86 33.00
N SER A 685 -8.61 12.42 33.61
CA SER A 685 -7.66 13.35 34.25
C SER A 685 -6.24 12.77 34.26
N ILE A 686 -5.26 13.60 33.90
CA ILE A 686 -3.83 13.29 33.87
C ILE A 686 -3.12 14.21 34.85
N GLU A 687 -2.14 13.69 35.60
CA GLU A 687 -1.38 14.48 36.57
C GLU A 687 0.13 14.31 36.30
N ILE A 688 0.87 15.42 36.30
CA ILE A 688 2.34 15.42 36.26
C ILE A 688 2.83 15.81 37.65
N ARG A 689 3.46 14.84 38.33
CA ARG A 689 3.97 14.99 39.70
C ARG A 689 5.43 14.53 39.79
N LYS A 690 6.13 14.97 40.84
CA LYS A 690 7.46 14.47 41.18
C LYS A 690 7.35 13.07 41.79
N GLU A 691 8.00 12.08 41.19
CA GLU A 691 8.13 10.76 41.80
C GLU A 691 9.16 10.82 42.95
N ILE A 692 8.72 10.53 44.17
CA ILE A 692 9.54 10.65 45.40
C ILE A 692 10.81 9.78 45.30
N GLU A 693 10.67 8.55 44.81
CA GLU A 693 11.76 7.56 44.74
C GLU A 693 12.83 7.93 43.70
N LYS A 694 12.41 8.44 42.53
CA LYS A 694 13.31 8.70 41.40
C LYS A 694 13.70 10.17 41.25
N ARG A 695 13.12 11.07 42.06
CA ARG A 695 13.34 12.53 42.03
C ARG A 695 13.14 13.17 40.65
N GLN A 696 12.26 12.61 39.81
CA GLN A 696 12.00 13.06 38.44
C GLN A 696 10.50 13.32 38.23
N ALA A 697 10.14 14.10 37.21
CA ALA A 697 8.75 14.24 36.78
C ALA A 697 8.21 12.90 36.23
N THR A 698 6.96 12.56 36.55
CA THR A 698 6.28 11.33 36.10
C THR A 698 4.82 11.62 35.79
N LEU A 699 4.28 10.95 34.78
CA LEU A 699 2.91 11.10 34.34
C LEU A 699 2.03 10.04 35.03
N PHE A 700 0.97 10.49 35.69
CA PHE A 700 0.00 9.67 36.42
C PHE A 700 -1.35 9.74 35.72
N VAL A 701 -1.92 8.57 35.44
CA VAL A 701 -3.18 8.43 34.69
C VAL A 701 -4.20 7.76 35.57
N ARG A 702 -5.31 8.44 35.83
CA ARG A 702 -6.39 7.91 36.63
C ARG A 702 -7.18 6.86 35.83
N ILE A 703 -7.15 5.62 36.29
CA ILE A 703 -7.80 4.48 35.61
C ILE A 703 -9.14 4.05 36.26
N GLY A 704 -9.53 4.69 37.36
CA GLY A 704 -10.81 4.49 38.05
C GLY A 704 -10.67 4.59 39.58
N GLY A 705 -11.64 5.21 40.26
CA GLY A 705 -11.56 5.42 41.72
C GLY A 705 -10.34 6.28 42.11
N ALA A 706 -9.57 5.88 43.12
CA ALA A 706 -8.32 6.53 43.53
C ALA A 706 -7.06 5.93 42.89
N ASN A 707 -7.21 5.06 41.87
CA ASN A 707 -6.08 4.31 41.29
C ASN A 707 -5.43 5.06 40.11
N TYR A 708 -4.09 5.10 40.13
CA TYR A 708 -3.27 5.72 39.10
C TYR A 708 -2.30 4.71 38.45
N LYS A 709 -2.06 4.86 37.14
CA LYS A 709 -0.98 4.18 36.43
C LYS A 709 0.13 5.18 36.10
N LYS A 710 1.38 4.80 36.35
CA LYS A 710 2.57 5.64 36.17
C LYS A 710 3.21 5.42 34.80
N PHE A 711 3.71 6.50 34.20
CA PHE A 711 4.41 6.49 32.92
C PHE A 711 5.61 7.48 32.92
N PRO A 712 6.74 7.12 32.30
CA PRO A 712 7.87 8.05 32.15
C PRO A 712 7.52 9.18 31.17
N LEU A 713 8.00 10.41 31.43
CA LEU A 713 7.73 11.58 30.58
C LEU A 713 8.43 11.50 29.20
N SER A 714 9.56 10.81 29.10
CA SER A 714 10.43 10.78 27.91
C SER A 714 9.86 9.99 26.73
N ASP A 715 8.89 9.11 26.97
CA ASP A 715 8.45 8.12 25.97
C ASP A 715 7.10 8.47 25.32
N HIS A 716 6.54 9.65 25.64
CA HIS A 716 5.14 9.95 25.32
C HIS A 716 4.93 11.31 24.62
N LEU A 717 4.76 11.24 23.30
CA LEU A 717 4.06 12.26 22.53
C LEU A 717 2.55 12.01 22.65
N LEU A 718 1.80 12.93 23.25
CA LEU A 718 0.32 12.95 23.33
C LEU A 718 -0.34 13.16 21.95
N HIS A 719 0.44 13.33 20.90
CA HIS A 719 0.00 13.62 19.54
C HIS A 719 -1.07 12.65 19.01
N ASN A 720 -2.20 13.23 18.62
CA ASN A 720 -3.33 12.63 17.92
C ASN A 720 -3.95 11.36 18.56
N LYS A 721 -3.67 11.05 19.83
CA LYS A 721 -4.09 9.77 20.44
C LYS A 721 -4.62 9.83 21.88
N ILE A 722 -4.78 11.00 22.50
CA ILE A 722 -5.41 11.11 23.83
C ILE A 722 -6.28 12.38 23.88
N CYS A 723 -7.60 12.23 23.95
CA CYS A 723 -8.46 13.30 24.46
C CYS A 723 -8.46 13.19 25.98
N PHE A 724 -7.93 14.20 26.67
CA PHE A 724 -8.06 14.33 28.12
C PHE A 724 -9.03 15.45 28.50
N LYS A 725 -9.76 15.30 29.61
CA LYS A 725 -10.60 16.40 30.15
C LYS A 725 -9.71 17.40 30.89
N ASP A 726 -8.89 16.93 31.82
CA ASP A 726 -8.01 17.78 32.63
C ASP A 726 -6.55 17.26 32.66
N LEU A 727 -5.56 18.16 32.50
CA LEU A 727 -4.13 17.91 32.73
C LEU A 727 -3.67 18.78 33.90
N HIS A 728 -3.36 18.17 35.03
CA HIS A 728 -2.84 18.82 36.22
C HIS A 728 -1.31 18.73 36.24
N ILE A 729 -0.65 19.86 36.48
CA ILE A 729 0.80 19.98 36.51
C ILE A 729 1.18 20.54 37.87
N GLU A 730 1.68 19.65 38.71
CA GLU A 730 2.10 19.95 40.08
C GLU A 730 3.62 20.03 40.21
N TYR A 731 4.40 19.76 39.15
CA TYR A 731 5.86 19.79 39.18
C TYR A 731 6.45 20.21 37.83
N ILE A 732 7.49 21.05 37.83
CA ILE A 732 8.17 21.49 36.61
C ILE A 732 9.69 21.27 36.70
N ASP A 733 10.23 20.63 35.66
CA ASP A 733 11.65 20.55 35.35
C ASP A 733 11.86 20.65 33.82
N HIS A 734 13.10 20.44 33.35
CA HIS A 734 13.43 20.45 31.93
C HIS A 734 12.67 19.39 31.10
N SER A 735 12.35 18.23 31.69
CA SER A 735 11.61 17.16 31.02
C SER A 735 10.14 17.55 30.81
N VAL A 736 9.53 18.22 31.78
CA VAL A 736 8.15 18.74 31.66
C VAL A 736 8.08 19.82 30.58
N ILE A 737 9.03 20.75 30.53
CA ILE A 737 9.06 21.79 29.48
C ILE A 737 9.22 21.16 28.10
N THR A 738 10.11 20.16 27.97
CA THR A 738 10.31 19.43 26.72
C THR A 738 9.05 18.68 26.31
N PHE A 739 8.39 18.02 27.26
CA PHE A 739 7.12 17.33 27.06
C PHE A 739 6.01 18.28 26.61
N LEU A 740 5.86 19.44 27.26
CA LEU A 740 4.87 20.43 26.86
C LEU A 740 5.18 20.94 25.45
N ARG A 741 6.45 21.28 25.15
CA ARG A 741 6.83 21.81 23.83
C ARG A 741 6.61 20.78 22.73
N ALA A 742 6.99 19.55 23.02
CA ALA A 742 6.76 18.44 22.13
C ALA A 742 5.27 18.25 21.85
N ASN A 743 4.34 18.66 22.73
CA ASN A 743 2.90 18.44 22.58
C ASN A 743 2.07 19.68 22.25
N GLN A 744 2.71 20.76 21.78
CA GLN A 744 2.09 22.08 21.60
C GLN A 744 0.80 22.09 20.77
N GLN A 745 0.75 21.30 19.70
CA GLN A 745 -0.41 21.21 18.80
C GLN A 745 -1.74 20.77 19.44
N ILE A 746 -1.72 20.25 20.67
CA ILE A 746 -2.94 19.81 21.38
C ILE A 746 -3.76 21.01 21.83
N TRP A 747 -3.09 22.04 22.34
CA TRP A 747 -3.76 23.26 22.82
C TRP A 747 -3.90 24.33 21.74
N ASP A 748 -3.42 24.09 20.52
CA ASP A 748 -3.59 25.01 19.39
C ASP A 748 -5.04 25.18 18.89
N LYS A 749 -5.98 24.35 19.38
CA LYS A 749 -7.40 24.37 19.00
C LYS A 749 -8.30 25.17 19.96
N GLY A 750 -7.71 25.81 20.96
CA GLY A 750 -8.43 26.46 22.06
C GLY A 750 -8.27 25.69 23.36
N THR A 751 -7.99 26.37 24.47
CA THR A 751 -7.70 25.72 25.76
C THR A 751 -8.24 26.51 26.94
N THR A 752 -8.64 25.77 27.98
CA THR A 752 -8.98 26.32 29.30
C THR A 752 -7.77 26.23 30.20
N LEU A 753 -7.21 27.38 30.58
CA LEU A 753 -6.05 27.45 31.46
C LEU A 753 -6.48 27.84 32.87
N GLN A 754 -6.20 26.99 33.85
CA GLN A 754 -6.38 27.27 35.27
C GLN A 754 -5.03 27.46 35.96
N LEU A 755 -4.90 28.56 36.71
CA LEU A 755 -3.67 28.92 37.43
C LEU A 755 -3.90 28.94 38.94
N ASP A 756 -3.06 28.20 39.63
CA ASP A 756 -2.87 28.22 41.08
C ASP A 756 -1.34 28.16 41.33
N ILE A 757 -0.69 29.34 41.35
CA ILE A 757 0.77 29.45 41.34
C ILE A 757 1.19 30.37 42.48
N GLU A 758 1.96 29.83 43.43
CA GLU A 758 2.52 30.58 44.55
C GLU A 758 3.33 31.80 44.07
N GLU A 759 3.23 32.92 44.80
CA GLU A 759 3.97 34.15 44.50
C GLU A 759 5.47 33.99 44.77
N ASN A 760 6.16 33.33 43.85
CA ASN A 760 7.59 33.15 43.90
C ASN A 760 8.20 33.53 42.56
N PHE A 761 9.14 34.48 42.60
CA PHE A 761 9.76 35.06 41.41
C PHE A 761 10.34 34.00 40.48
N ILE A 762 10.96 32.94 41.00
CA ILE A 762 11.58 31.88 40.19
C ILE A 762 10.51 31.09 39.43
N ILE A 763 9.39 30.77 40.08
CA ILE A 763 8.28 30.01 39.46
C ILE A 763 7.65 30.84 38.35
N TRP A 764 7.28 32.09 38.67
CA TRP A 764 6.66 33.00 37.71
C TRP A 764 7.60 33.36 36.56
N HIS A 765 8.90 33.54 36.82
CA HIS A 765 9.89 33.80 35.78
C HIS A 765 10.06 32.60 34.84
N ALA A 766 10.12 31.38 35.38
CA ALA A 766 10.20 30.16 34.57
C ALA A 766 8.92 29.94 33.75
N PHE A 767 7.76 30.13 34.37
CA PHE A 767 6.46 30.03 33.71
C PHE A 767 6.33 31.06 32.59
N ALA A 768 6.63 32.33 32.86
CA ALA A 768 6.57 33.42 31.89
C ALA A 768 7.47 33.21 30.67
N LEU A 769 8.71 32.78 30.88
CA LEU A 769 9.67 32.64 29.77
C LEU A 769 9.53 31.33 29.00
N ARG A 770 9.20 30.22 29.68
CA ARG A 770 9.32 28.89 29.09
C ARG A 770 8.00 28.18 28.83
N ILE A 771 6.90 28.59 29.48
CA ILE A 771 5.60 27.89 29.41
C ILE A 771 4.54 28.79 28.79
N TRP A 772 4.37 30.02 29.29
CA TRP A 772 3.35 30.95 28.83
C TRP A 772 3.29 31.14 27.30
N PRO A 773 4.41 31.33 26.58
CA PRO A 773 4.39 31.54 25.13
C PRO A 773 3.80 30.37 24.34
N MET A 774 3.80 29.17 24.92
CA MET A 774 3.30 27.96 24.28
C MET A 774 1.78 27.85 24.31
N PHE A 775 1.12 28.51 25.27
CA PHE A 775 -0.34 28.47 25.45
C PHE A 775 -1.01 29.76 25.00
N ALA A 776 -0.37 30.91 25.22
CA ALA A 776 -0.95 32.24 25.06
C ALA A 776 -1.76 32.45 23.76
N PRO A 777 -1.30 32.06 22.56
CA PRO A 777 -2.04 32.31 21.32
C PRO A 777 -3.43 31.66 21.27
N ASN A 778 -3.66 30.60 22.07
CA ASN A 778 -4.80 29.72 21.96
C ASN A 778 -5.62 29.59 23.26
N ILE A 779 -5.37 30.43 24.27
CA ILE A 779 -6.19 30.49 25.48
C ILE A 779 -7.57 31.05 25.11
N ARG A 780 -8.62 30.26 25.35
CA ARG A 780 -10.03 30.65 25.14
C ARG A 780 -10.77 30.85 26.44
N GLN A 781 -10.36 30.15 27.49
CA GLN A 781 -10.92 30.32 28.83
C GLN A 781 -9.78 30.43 29.83
N LEU A 782 -9.90 31.39 30.75
CA LEU A 782 -8.91 31.60 31.80
C LEU A 782 -9.58 31.46 33.17
N SER A 783 -9.00 30.66 34.05
CA SER A 783 -9.50 30.41 35.39
C SER A 783 -8.41 30.69 36.42
N PHE A 784 -8.75 31.40 37.49
CA PHE A 784 -7.84 31.67 38.60
C PHE A 784 -8.61 31.76 39.92
N PHE A 785 -7.92 31.51 41.03
CA PHE A 785 -8.54 31.37 42.34
C PHE A 785 -8.90 32.71 43.00
N ASP A 786 -8.12 33.76 42.75
CA ASP A 786 -8.34 35.10 43.29
C ASP A 786 -7.72 36.20 42.40
N GLY A 787 -7.91 37.47 42.79
CA GLY A 787 -7.37 38.63 42.08
C GLY A 787 -5.84 38.71 42.08
N HIS A 788 -5.18 38.07 43.05
CA HIS A 788 -3.73 38.10 43.18
C HIS A 788 -3.05 37.38 41.99
N HIS A 789 -3.60 36.24 41.56
CA HIS A 789 -3.11 35.53 40.38
C HIS A 789 -3.18 36.37 39.10
N LEU A 790 -4.22 37.20 38.95
CA LEU A 790 -4.34 38.13 37.83
C LEU A 790 -3.30 39.26 37.94
N ASP A 791 -3.03 39.78 39.14
CA ASP A 791 -1.96 40.76 39.35
C ASP A 791 -0.57 40.17 39.04
N CYS A 792 -0.33 38.89 39.36
CA CYS A 792 0.90 38.18 38.98
C CYS A 792 1.04 38.03 37.47
N LEU A 793 -0.02 37.65 36.75
CA LEU A 793 -0.02 37.65 35.27
C LEU A 793 0.32 39.03 34.73
N ARG A 794 -0.30 40.08 35.28
CA ARG A 794 -0.06 41.47 34.86
C ARG A 794 1.39 41.91 35.09
N ARG A 795 1.98 41.48 36.20
CA ARG A 795 3.35 41.86 36.61
C ARG A 795 4.43 41.10 35.86
N HIS A 796 4.23 39.80 35.63
CA HIS A 796 5.25 38.89 35.08
C HIS A 796 5.13 38.65 33.58
N ILE A 797 3.96 38.91 32.98
CA ILE A 797 3.69 38.67 31.56
C ILE A 797 3.45 39.97 30.79
N SER A 798 2.31 40.62 31.02
CA SER A 798 1.90 41.86 30.35
C SER A 798 0.86 42.60 31.17
N GLN A 799 0.98 43.92 31.31
CA GLN A 799 0.01 44.71 32.09
C GLN A 799 -1.41 44.67 31.49
N SER A 800 -1.52 44.57 30.16
CA SER A 800 -2.77 44.48 29.40
C SER A 800 -3.17 43.04 29.05
N ILE A 801 -2.71 42.04 29.82
CA ILE A 801 -2.81 40.61 29.46
C ILE A 801 -4.21 40.12 29.05
N LEU A 802 -5.28 40.64 29.66
CA LEU A 802 -6.65 40.26 29.31
C LEU A 802 -7.11 40.86 27.97
N SER A 803 -6.56 42.02 27.60
CA SER A 803 -6.79 42.69 26.31
C SER A 803 -5.95 42.07 25.20
N ASP A 804 -4.74 41.59 25.52
CA ASP A 804 -3.80 40.98 24.58
C ASP A 804 -4.27 39.59 24.10
N LEU A 805 -5.13 38.92 24.87
CA LEU A 805 -5.62 37.58 24.59
C LEU A 805 -7.06 37.58 24.04
N ASN A 806 -7.34 36.69 23.11
CA ASN A 806 -8.70 36.49 22.58
C ASN A 806 -9.51 35.52 23.45
N ILE A 807 -9.73 35.92 24.72
CA ILE A 807 -10.42 35.14 25.76
C ILE A 807 -11.93 35.30 25.64
N ASN A 808 -12.62 34.16 25.68
CA ASN A 808 -14.07 34.06 25.55
C ASN A 808 -14.76 34.06 26.91
N SER A 809 -14.14 33.38 27.88
CA SER A 809 -14.68 33.24 29.22
C SER A 809 -13.61 33.35 30.29
N ILE A 810 -13.95 33.98 31.42
CA ILE A 810 -13.12 34.02 32.61
C ILE A 810 -13.89 33.38 33.77
N ASN A 811 -13.26 32.46 34.47
CA ASN A 811 -13.72 31.98 35.77
C ASN A 811 -12.83 32.58 36.86
N SER A 812 -13.44 33.49 37.60
CA SER A 812 -12.82 34.34 38.58
C SER A 812 -13.25 33.89 39.97
N GLY A 813 -12.37 33.20 40.70
CA GLY A 813 -12.59 33.01 42.13
C GLY A 813 -12.42 34.35 42.84
N ARG A 814 -13.35 34.72 43.74
CA ARG A 814 -13.19 35.81 44.72
C ARG A 814 -12.88 37.24 44.19
N ILE A 815 -13.03 37.52 42.89
CA ILE A 815 -12.87 38.87 42.33
C ILE A 815 -14.02 39.26 41.39
N PHE A 816 -14.56 40.46 41.61
CA PHE A 816 -15.60 41.09 40.79
C PHE A 816 -15.02 42.26 39.98
N PRO A 817 -15.58 42.57 38.79
CA PRO A 817 -15.20 43.76 38.03
C PRO A 817 -15.39 45.03 38.85
N ASP A 818 -14.51 46.02 38.64
CA ASP A 818 -14.72 47.36 39.18
C ASP A 818 -15.67 48.19 38.30
N SER A 819 -16.11 49.32 38.84
CA SER A 819 -16.81 50.38 38.09
C SER A 819 -15.92 51.05 37.04
N ILE A 820 -14.62 51.17 37.31
CA ILE A 820 -13.69 51.86 36.41
C ILE A 820 -12.97 50.83 35.51
N ALA A 821 -13.08 51.00 34.20
CA ALA A 821 -12.38 50.18 33.20
C ALA A 821 -10.97 50.73 32.89
N ASP A 822 -9.92 50.10 33.42
CA ASP A 822 -8.52 50.47 33.18
C ASP A 822 -7.60 49.22 33.18
N ASP A 823 -6.65 49.16 32.26
CA ASP A 823 -5.62 48.11 32.16
C ASP A 823 -4.18 48.68 32.17
N GLY A 824 -4.02 49.97 32.50
CA GLY A 824 -2.72 50.63 32.62
C GLY A 824 -1.85 50.14 33.79
N PRO A 825 -0.62 50.66 33.93
CA PRO A 825 0.39 50.16 34.88
C PRO A 825 -0.04 50.17 36.35
N ASN A 826 -0.92 51.10 36.72
CA ASN A 826 -1.41 51.30 38.09
C ASN A 826 -2.82 50.74 38.31
N ALA A 827 -3.42 50.12 37.28
CA ALA A 827 -4.77 49.58 37.38
C ALA A 827 -4.79 48.30 38.22
N THR A 828 -5.82 48.13 39.02
CA THR A 828 -6.04 46.90 39.81
C THR A 828 -6.52 45.75 38.92
N ALA A 829 -6.40 44.51 39.40
CA ALA A 829 -7.04 43.34 38.79
C ALA A 829 -8.54 43.55 38.48
N ARG A 830 -9.27 44.26 39.37
CA ARG A 830 -10.71 44.54 39.21
C ARG A 830 -10.97 45.49 38.05
N GLN A 831 -10.13 46.52 37.90
CA GLN A 831 -10.22 47.49 36.82
C GLN A 831 -9.88 46.85 35.46
N ALA A 832 -8.88 45.96 35.40
CA ALA A 832 -8.56 45.22 34.17
C ALA A 832 -9.67 44.25 33.78
N LEU A 833 -10.26 43.55 34.76
CA LEU A 833 -11.39 42.66 34.51
C LEU A 833 -12.59 43.43 33.95
N SER A 834 -12.85 44.63 34.48
CA SER A 834 -13.87 45.56 33.97
C SER A 834 -13.56 46.01 32.54
N LYS A 835 -12.30 46.41 32.28
CA LYS A 835 -11.83 46.78 30.93
C LYS A 835 -12.04 45.66 29.92
N TRP A 836 -11.66 44.43 30.25
CA TRP A 836 -11.91 43.27 29.40
C TRP A 836 -13.41 43.08 29.17
N LEU A 837 -14.23 43.03 30.22
CA LEU A 837 -15.67 42.78 30.12
C LEU A 837 -16.38 43.76 29.17
N HIS A 838 -16.01 45.05 29.21
CA HIS A 838 -16.64 46.11 28.42
C HIS A 838 -16.03 46.33 27.02
N THR A 839 -14.92 45.65 26.70
CA THR A 839 -14.30 45.74 25.37
C THR A 839 -14.89 44.69 24.43
N PRO A 840 -15.50 45.07 23.28
CA PRO A 840 -16.09 44.11 22.35
C PRO A 840 -15.09 43.10 21.79
N ARG A 841 -15.54 41.87 21.56
CA ARG A 841 -14.76 40.87 20.82
C ARG A 841 -14.84 41.12 19.33
N SER A 842 -13.80 40.74 18.59
CA SER A 842 -13.77 40.84 17.13
C SER A 842 -14.84 39.98 16.44
N ASP A 843 -15.23 38.85 17.04
CA ASP A 843 -16.26 37.93 16.54
C ASP A 843 -17.69 38.26 17.01
N ARG A 844 -17.87 39.32 17.81
CA ARG A 844 -19.14 39.78 18.38
C ARG A 844 -19.89 38.76 19.25
N GLN A 845 -19.25 37.65 19.63
CA GLN A 845 -19.82 36.66 20.54
C GLN A 845 -19.84 37.20 21.98
N PRO A 846 -20.81 36.78 22.84
CA PRO A 846 -20.86 37.25 24.21
C PRO A 846 -19.66 36.77 25.02
N LYS A 847 -19.11 37.65 25.88
CA LYS A 847 -18.13 37.27 26.91
C LYS A 847 -18.85 36.60 28.08
N GLN A 848 -18.25 35.56 28.66
CA GLN A 848 -18.84 34.86 29.82
C GLN A 848 -17.94 35.00 31.05
N LEU A 849 -18.44 35.64 32.10
CA LEU A 849 -17.71 35.80 33.36
C LEU A 849 -18.41 35.01 34.46
N THR A 850 -17.68 34.11 35.12
CA THR A 850 -18.14 33.44 36.34
C THR A 850 -17.40 34.03 37.54
N CYS A 851 -18.13 34.46 38.57
CA CYS A 851 -17.58 34.86 39.85
C CYS A 851 -18.13 33.92 40.94
N CYS A 852 -17.39 32.87 41.29
CA CYS A 852 -17.83 31.83 42.24
C CYS A 852 -16.81 31.61 43.37
N ASP A 853 -17.14 32.06 44.59
CA ASP A 853 -16.90 31.37 45.88
C ASP A 853 -17.62 32.14 47.01
N SER A 854 -18.13 31.42 48.01
CA SER A 854 -19.28 31.76 48.87
C SER A 854 -18.93 32.45 50.21
N SER A 855 -18.02 33.41 50.25
CA SER A 855 -17.66 34.10 51.50
C SER A 855 -17.78 35.63 51.52
N GLU A 856 -17.98 36.29 50.38
CA GLU A 856 -18.23 37.75 50.33
C GLU A 856 -19.53 38.05 49.56
N PRO A 857 -20.39 38.96 50.05
CA PRO A 857 -21.62 39.32 49.35
C PRO A 857 -21.30 40.03 48.03
N PRO A 858 -22.13 39.84 46.98
CA PRO A 858 -21.95 40.54 45.71
C PRO A 858 -21.93 42.06 45.96
N ASN A 859 -21.02 42.76 45.29
CA ASN A 859 -20.86 44.20 45.45
C ASN A 859 -22.08 44.93 44.86
N ILE A 860 -23.12 45.16 45.66
CA ILE A 860 -24.37 45.86 45.28
C ILE A 860 -24.08 47.25 44.69
N ASN A 861 -23.00 47.88 45.14
CA ASN A 861 -22.54 49.15 44.59
C ASN A 861 -22.15 49.02 43.12
N TRP A 862 -21.45 47.94 42.75
CA TRP A 862 -21.09 47.70 41.34
C TRP A 862 -22.31 47.47 40.45
N ILE A 863 -23.33 46.73 40.89
CA ILE A 863 -24.57 46.53 40.10
C ILE A 863 -25.30 47.87 39.90
N THR A 864 -25.35 48.70 40.94
CA THR A 864 -25.95 50.04 40.85
C THR A 864 -25.20 50.92 39.85
N ILE A 865 -23.87 50.94 39.94
CA ILE A 865 -23.03 51.70 39.01
C ILE A 865 -23.18 51.17 37.58
N LEU A 866 -23.18 49.84 37.39
CA LEU A 866 -23.38 49.22 36.09
C LEU A 866 -24.70 49.64 35.43
N ARG A 867 -25.79 49.76 36.21
CA ARG A 867 -27.09 50.26 35.72
C ARG A 867 -27.01 51.71 35.28
N GLU A 868 -26.38 52.57 36.08
CA GLU A 868 -26.21 53.99 35.74
C GLU A 868 -25.36 54.18 34.48
N GLU A 869 -24.24 53.45 34.38
CA GLU A 869 -23.35 53.48 33.23
C GLU A 869 -24.05 52.95 31.98
N PHE A 870 -24.80 51.84 32.11
CA PHE A 870 -25.58 51.28 31.02
C PHE A 870 -26.58 52.29 30.46
N LEU A 871 -27.30 53.02 31.31
CA LEU A 871 -28.27 54.04 30.88
C LEU A 871 -27.63 55.31 30.30
N ARG A 872 -26.42 55.68 30.76
CA ARG A 872 -25.67 56.83 30.25
C ARG A 872 -24.92 56.54 28.95
N ALA A 873 -24.67 55.27 28.62
CA ALA A 873 -23.92 54.87 27.44
C ALA A 873 -24.56 55.42 26.14
N THR A 874 -23.72 55.93 25.24
CA THR A 874 -24.13 56.47 23.92
C THR A 874 -23.61 55.63 22.75
N THR A 875 -22.77 54.64 23.02
CA THR A 875 -22.25 53.68 22.04
C THR A 875 -22.46 52.25 22.55
N PRO A 876 -22.75 51.28 21.67
CA PRO A 876 -22.86 49.88 22.06
C PRO A 876 -21.57 49.37 22.71
N SER A 877 -21.69 48.54 23.74
CA SER A 877 -20.56 47.91 24.42
C SER A 877 -20.47 46.43 24.00
N ALA A 878 -19.68 45.65 24.72
CA ALA A 878 -19.59 44.21 24.52
C ALA A 878 -20.87 43.51 24.98
N ASN A 879 -21.30 42.50 24.22
CA ASN A 879 -22.27 41.52 24.70
C ASN A 879 -21.61 40.66 25.78
N TYR A 880 -22.27 40.45 26.92
CA TYR A 880 -21.74 39.58 27.97
C TYR A 880 -22.82 38.95 28.84
N ILE A 881 -22.45 37.83 29.46
CA ILE A 881 -23.19 37.15 30.50
C ILE A 881 -22.29 36.99 31.72
N ILE A 882 -22.79 37.36 32.89
CA ILE A 882 -22.07 37.24 34.16
C ILE A 882 -22.89 36.36 35.09
N ARG A 883 -22.26 35.33 35.66
CA ARG A 883 -22.85 34.42 36.62
C ARG A 883 -22.13 34.58 37.95
N PHE A 884 -22.86 34.81 39.04
CA PHE A 884 -22.29 34.84 40.38
C PHE A 884 -23.22 34.18 41.41
N GLY A 885 -22.66 33.73 42.53
CA GLY A 885 -23.40 33.05 43.60
C GLY A 885 -24.42 33.96 44.29
N TYR A 886 -25.58 33.40 44.65
CA TYR A 886 -26.61 34.11 45.42
C TYR A 886 -26.35 33.96 46.93
N PHE A 887 -26.51 35.05 47.68
CA PHE A 887 -26.44 35.08 49.14
C PHE A 887 -27.83 35.37 49.72
N GLU A 888 -28.36 34.46 50.54
CA GLU A 888 -29.68 34.64 51.18
C GLU A 888 -29.77 35.89 52.09
N ALA A 889 -28.64 36.43 52.54
CA ALA A 889 -28.56 37.59 53.43
C ALA A 889 -28.64 38.96 52.72
N THR A 890 -28.62 39.03 51.39
CA THR A 890 -28.68 40.31 50.63
C THR A 890 -29.45 40.12 49.31
N PRO A 891 -30.79 40.21 49.31
CA PRO A 891 -31.58 40.00 48.10
C PRO A 891 -31.32 41.15 47.09
N ILE A 892 -30.89 40.80 45.88
CA ILE A 892 -30.80 41.72 44.75
C ILE A 892 -32.06 41.56 43.91
N GLU A 893 -32.82 42.64 43.74
CA GLU A 893 -34.02 42.61 42.91
C GLU A 893 -33.68 42.39 41.42
N PRO A 894 -34.32 41.40 40.75
CA PRO A 894 -34.26 41.27 39.30
C PRO A 894 -34.68 42.56 38.59
N PHE A 895 -34.04 42.87 37.47
CA PHE A 895 -34.39 44.05 36.68
C PHE A 895 -34.19 43.80 35.19
N GLU A 896 -34.89 44.60 34.38
CA GLU A 896 -34.70 44.70 32.94
C GLU A 896 -34.62 46.18 32.58
N LEU A 897 -33.50 46.58 31.99
CA LEU A 897 -33.23 47.95 31.55
C LEU A 897 -32.95 47.97 30.07
N MET A 898 -33.60 48.88 29.36
CA MET A 898 -33.39 49.12 27.93
C MET A 898 -32.69 50.46 27.73
N ASN A 899 -31.61 50.47 26.93
CA ASN A 899 -31.00 51.71 26.46
C ASN A 899 -31.36 51.93 24.99
N GLU A 900 -32.29 52.86 24.75
CA GLU A 900 -32.77 53.21 23.40
C GLU A 900 -31.70 53.80 22.48
N ARG A 901 -30.64 54.42 23.05
CA ARG A 901 -29.55 55.03 22.28
C ARG A 901 -28.58 53.99 21.74
N THR A 902 -28.27 52.97 22.53
CA THR A 902 -27.35 51.89 22.13
C THR A 902 -28.05 50.67 21.53
N LYS A 903 -29.39 50.62 21.63
CA LYS A 903 -30.23 49.47 21.25
C LYS A 903 -29.82 48.18 21.97
N GLU A 904 -29.41 48.32 23.23
CA GLU A 904 -29.04 47.22 24.11
C GLU A 904 -30.07 47.03 25.23
N MET A 905 -30.06 45.82 25.81
CA MET A 905 -30.82 45.42 26.98
C MET A 905 -29.86 44.87 28.06
N LEU A 906 -30.04 45.32 29.30
CA LEU A 906 -29.35 44.81 30.49
C LEU A 906 -30.37 44.17 31.43
N THR A 907 -30.26 42.86 31.66
CA THR A 907 -31.14 42.12 32.57
C THR A 907 -30.36 41.53 33.74
N LEU A 908 -30.99 41.48 34.90
CA LEU A 908 -30.60 40.66 36.04
C LEU A 908 -31.74 39.70 36.36
N THR A 909 -31.41 38.41 36.39
CA THR A 909 -32.35 37.33 36.77
C THR A 909 -31.76 36.55 37.94
N THR A 910 -32.64 36.01 38.80
CA THR A 910 -32.26 35.16 39.93
C THR A 910 -32.70 33.72 39.67
N GLU A 911 -31.78 32.79 39.87
CA GLU A 911 -31.99 31.34 39.80
C GLU A 911 -31.64 30.72 41.17
N VAL A 912 -31.97 29.44 41.40
CA VAL A 912 -31.65 28.76 42.67
C VAL A 912 -30.13 28.85 42.94
N ASN A 913 -29.75 29.58 43.99
CA ASN A 913 -28.38 29.85 44.43
C ASN A 913 -27.49 30.68 43.47
N ARG A 914 -28.03 31.36 42.46
CA ARG A 914 -27.24 32.17 41.49
C ARG A 914 -27.96 33.43 41.00
N CYS A 915 -27.19 34.46 40.67
CA CYS A 915 -27.65 35.63 39.90
C CYS A 915 -26.98 35.64 38.52
N ILE A 916 -27.75 36.02 37.50
CA ILE A 916 -27.27 36.14 36.13
C ILE A 916 -27.54 37.55 35.61
N VAL A 917 -26.48 38.24 35.19
CA VAL A 917 -26.55 39.54 34.51
C VAL A 917 -26.24 39.35 33.03
N LYS A 918 -27.11 39.84 32.14
CA LYS A 918 -26.93 39.76 30.68
C LYS A 918 -26.98 41.15 30.06
N ARG A 919 -26.03 41.45 29.18
CA ARG A 919 -26.06 42.62 28.28
C ARG A 919 -26.02 42.14 26.83
N CYS A 920 -27.02 42.50 26.03
CA CYS A 920 -27.12 42.12 24.60
C CYS A 920 -27.87 43.17 23.78
N GLN A 921 -27.86 43.04 22.45
CA GLN A 921 -28.70 43.85 21.57
C GLN A 921 -30.19 43.50 21.75
N ILE A 922 -31.07 44.48 21.59
CA ILE A 922 -32.52 44.28 21.69
C ILE A 922 -32.97 43.28 20.61
N GLY A 923 -33.67 42.22 21.02
CA GLY A 923 -34.14 41.14 20.14
C GLY A 923 -33.17 39.96 20.00
N GLU A 924 -31.93 40.08 20.50
CA GLU A 924 -31.02 38.93 20.60
C GLU A 924 -31.26 38.15 21.89
N THR A 925 -31.28 36.82 21.78
CA THR A 925 -31.30 35.95 22.96
C THR A 925 -29.89 35.40 23.19
N ILE A 926 -29.20 35.87 24.23
CA ILE A 926 -27.93 35.27 24.65
C ILE A 926 -28.17 34.25 25.77
N GLN A 927 -27.67 33.03 25.55
CA GLN A 927 -27.71 31.94 26.50
C GLN A 927 -26.31 31.66 27.06
N TRP A 928 -26.28 31.18 28.30
CA TRP A 928 -25.05 30.65 28.86
C TRP A 928 -24.71 29.37 28.11
N ASP A 929 -23.51 29.29 27.55
CA ASP A 929 -23.09 28.13 26.79
C ASP A 929 -22.48 27.10 27.74
N ASP A 930 -23.31 26.16 28.23
CA ASP A 930 -22.85 25.05 29.07
C ASP A 930 -22.03 24.02 28.23
N GLU A 931 -22.26 23.93 26.91
CA GLU A 931 -21.60 22.97 25.99
C GLU A 931 -20.16 23.34 25.63
N ASN A 932 -19.78 24.61 25.75
CA ASN A 932 -18.40 25.07 25.53
C ASN A 932 -17.43 24.72 26.69
N SER A 933 -17.94 24.25 27.83
CA SER A 933 -17.10 23.87 28.99
C SER A 933 -16.54 22.44 28.91
N ASP A 934 -17.26 21.53 28.24
CA ASP A 934 -16.90 20.10 28.19
C ASP A 934 -16.07 19.71 26.93
N ASN A 935 -15.92 20.62 25.96
CA ASN A 935 -15.22 20.36 24.70
C ASN A 935 -13.77 20.87 24.63
N LEU A 936 -13.32 21.67 25.61
CA LEU A 936 -11.95 22.20 25.67
C LEU A 936 -11.11 21.41 26.67
N SER A 937 -9.86 21.11 26.32
CA SER A 937 -8.91 20.53 27.27
C SER A 937 -8.60 21.56 28.36
N LYS A 938 -8.81 21.18 29.62
CA LYS A 938 -8.44 21.97 30.78
C LYS A 938 -7.01 21.66 31.20
N ILE A 939 -6.20 22.69 31.40
CA ILE A 939 -4.83 22.55 31.89
C ILE A 939 -4.75 23.33 33.20
N VAL A 940 -4.35 22.64 34.27
CA VAL A 940 -4.26 23.18 35.62
C VAL A 940 -2.79 23.22 36.02
N PHE A 941 -2.27 24.41 36.31
CA PHE A 941 -0.96 24.57 36.94
C PHE A 941 -1.19 24.82 38.43
N GLU A 942 -0.70 23.89 39.26
CA GLU A 942 -0.76 23.96 40.74
C GLU A 942 0.66 23.90 41.29
N LEU A 943 1.32 25.05 41.41
CA LEU A 943 2.77 25.14 41.62
C LEU A 943 3.10 25.87 42.93
N ASN A 944 3.91 25.23 43.77
CA ASN A 944 4.47 25.83 44.99
C ASN A 944 5.99 25.61 45.09
N GLY A 945 6.66 26.27 46.03
CA GLY A 945 8.12 26.32 46.15
C GLY A 945 8.83 24.96 46.26
N ASN A 946 8.14 23.89 46.64
CA ASN A 946 8.70 22.52 46.72
C ASN A 946 8.68 21.76 45.39
N TYR A 947 8.06 22.34 44.36
CA TYR A 947 7.71 21.66 43.13
C TYR A 947 8.49 22.12 41.88
N ILE A 948 9.71 22.62 42.08
CA ILE A 948 10.64 22.99 41.00
C ILE A 948 11.91 22.13 41.06
N GLY A 949 12.28 21.53 39.92
CA GLY A 949 13.57 20.86 39.72
C GLY A 949 14.71 21.82 39.36
N GLN A 950 15.94 21.32 39.26
CA GLN A 950 17.06 22.14 38.76
C GLN A 950 16.80 22.58 37.31
N LEU A 951 16.37 23.83 37.13
CA LEU A 951 16.18 24.47 35.82
C LEU A 951 17.47 25.13 35.29
N SER A 952 18.59 24.88 35.98
CA SER A 952 19.91 25.47 35.75
C SER A 952 20.90 24.44 35.15
N SER A 953 20.94 24.36 33.81
CA SER A 953 22.15 24.33 32.94
C SER A 953 21.77 24.18 31.45
N PRO A 954 22.44 24.87 30.51
CA PRO A 954 22.22 24.71 29.07
C PRO A 954 22.84 23.38 28.57
N PRO A 955 22.28 22.72 27.53
CA PRO A 955 22.97 21.62 26.88
C PRO A 955 24.26 22.12 26.21
N ALA A 956 25.31 21.31 26.34
CA ALA A 956 26.66 21.59 25.87
C ALA A 956 26.68 21.93 24.37
N ALA A 957 27.54 22.89 24.02
CA ALA A 957 27.80 23.32 22.66
C ALA A 957 28.29 22.15 21.80
N GLY A 958 27.52 21.80 20.77
CA GLY A 958 27.92 20.80 19.79
C GLY A 958 26.84 20.55 18.76
N GLN A 959 27.00 21.22 17.62
CA GLN A 959 26.39 20.95 16.30
C GLN A 959 25.13 21.73 15.87
N MET A 960 25.41 22.57 14.87
CA MET A 960 24.60 23.02 13.74
C MET A 960 23.70 24.25 13.92
N ASN A 961 24.34 25.38 13.61
CA ASN A 961 23.81 26.52 12.88
C ASN A 961 22.75 26.12 11.84
N GLU A 962 21.58 26.73 11.91
CA GLU A 962 20.96 27.38 10.76
C GLU A 962 20.09 28.55 11.26
N LYS A 963 20.54 29.77 10.92
CA LYS A 963 19.81 31.02 11.11
C LYS A 963 18.72 31.08 10.02
N VAL A 964 17.47 31.31 10.41
CA VAL A 964 16.46 31.88 9.51
C VAL A 964 16.26 33.35 9.91
N PRO A 965 16.37 34.33 8.99
CA PRO A 965 16.29 35.74 9.34
C PRO A 965 14.84 36.22 9.50
N LEU A 966 14.61 37.06 10.51
CA LEU A 966 13.46 37.96 10.63
C LEU A 966 13.63 39.11 9.64
N GLU A 967 12.86 39.13 8.55
CA GLU A 967 12.64 40.33 7.74
C GLU A 967 11.60 41.22 8.42
N ILE A 968 12.06 42.35 8.99
CA ILE A 968 11.21 43.49 9.36
C ILE A 968 11.39 44.53 8.26
N ASN A 969 10.36 44.71 7.43
CA ASN A 969 10.25 45.83 6.50
C ASN A 969 9.98 47.10 7.30
N ALA A 970 10.98 47.97 7.43
CA ALA A 970 10.81 49.38 7.77
C ALA A 970 11.44 50.23 6.67
N GLY A 971 10.59 50.98 5.96
CA GLY A 971 10.98 51.96 4.94
C GLY A 971 11.63 53.22 5.51
N PRO A 972 12.17 54.11 4.65
CA PRO A 972 13.45 54.76 4.89
C PRO A 972 13.34 56.23 5.32
N SER A 973 14.25 56.63 6.19
CA SER A 973 14.83 57.98 6.31
C SER A 973 16.25 57.77 6.86
N GLY A 974 17.34 58.25 6.28
CA GLY A 974 17.55 59.55 5.66
C GLY A 974 18.61 60.26 6.51
N GLN A 975 19.84 60.33 5.98
CA GLN A 975 20.94 61.26 6.29
C GLN A 975 22.04 60.87 7.32
N GLN A 976 23.25 60.71 6.73
CA GLN A 976 24.51 61.42 7.05
C GLN A 976 25.13 61.30 8.45
N LYS A 977 26.35 60.73 8.54
CA LYS A 977 27.68 61.38 8.33
C LYS A 977 28.76 60.77 9.25
N LYS A 978 29.92 60.46 8.63
CA LYS A 978 31.33 60.68 9.08
C LYS A 978 31.61 60.53 10.59
N LYS A 979 32.51 59.64 11.00
CA LYS A 979 33.96 59.69 10.74
C LYS A 979 34.59 58.36 11.12
#